data_AF-A0A317M6U6-F1
#
_entry.id   AF-A0A317M6U6-F1
#
_cell.length_a   1.000
_cell.length_b   1.000
_cell.length_c   1.000
_cell.angle_alpha   90.00
_cell.angle_beta   90.00
_cell.angle_gamma   90.00
#
_symmetry.space_group_name_H-M   'P 1'
#
loop_
_entity.id
_entity.type
_entity.pdbx_description
1 polymer ?
#
loop_
_entity_poly.entity_id
_entity_poly.type
_entity_poly.pdbx_seq_one_letter_code
_entity_poly.pdbx_strand_id
1 'polypeptide(L)'
;MLKRTLYILRLLVILSLFWGKAAAQTNYPVMASMQINPPYSLYLSDYAAPDLQRMQVNLLLKDITTSDYKCRLRIKIEGFGITMQSKPGFYTAPIILQGGEMITLSGPDLAVYLNPQNLLIQGLDNSAFTKQGAKLPEGIYKFSVEVLDYTRNIVVSNMGNAVVSTFLSYPPIINLPMANTKVDAMEPQNLVFQWVPRHTASFNAAFNVAYKFKLVELIPADRDPNDALRTTRPVYETLIAQTMLVYGPGEPMLTPGKNYAVQVQAIEAEGKDMFINDGFSEAVKFTYGEKCGIPVDVIAAIAGKNDLKLSWKTGVSQQAFTVRYREAGDNPSQWYEETSYLPQYTITGLKPGKKYEYQVNAQCIWGFGDYSAIQAFTMPNETMEEGDFVCGKTVSEGEVANRTGLETLKEGDVIIAGDFKVEVKKAEGSKGSFSGNGKIKVPFLNFVTLPVVFKNISVNTDKKMYAGVIELQRDDIKTVTDNMNEALDGYLEKISDIVDKIDTAGLKSIDAAGMLADLDKMKGWDELDNATLEKLGEIGTKLQELQQLQEAQNMTPEEKQSAAKKIAEQLQKLADEAKATIKAALEELKKLVNIFRKGLTEIRKDYSADKITALKNDFEEKYKKAKEFIDKNNSMLGFKVPESVDESVMRVFDLTDTVATKLPEVIEAYKTAQKALNQATILKILDENKSAEDEETVVNGLNIKDQPFKTFIMNALKTVKEDELLPDVKASILNWVNGILEKMQ
;
A
#
# COMPACT_ATOMS: atom_id res chain seq x y z
N MET A 1 91.96 24.54 -11.36
CA MET A 1 90.75 23.96 -11.99
C MET A 1 91.05 23.07 -13.19
N LEU A 2 91.96 23.42 -14.11
CA LEU A 2 92.24 22.65 -15.34
C LEU A 2 92.53 21.13 -15.18
N LYS A 3 93.28 20.71 -14.15
CA LYS A 3 93.61 19.29 -13.93
C LYS A 3 92.38 18.44 -13.53
N ARG A 4 91.44 19.01 -12.79
CA ARG A 4 90.22 18.30 -12.33
C ARG A 4 89.23 18.10 -13.47
N THR A 5 89.12 19.08 -14.37
CA THR A 5 88.30 18.99 -15.58
C THR A 5 88.85 17.94 -16.57
N LEU A 6 90.18 17.81 -16.68
CA LEU A 6 90.82 16.81 -17.54
C LEU A 6 90.60 15.36 -17.04
N TYR A 7 90.60 15.15 -15.72
CA TYR A 7 90.32 13.85 -15.13
C TYR A 7 88.85 13.46 -15.28
N ILE A 8 87.91 14.41 -15.14
CA ILE A 8 86.48 14.17 -15.35
C ILE A 8 86.18 13.86 -16.82
N LEU A 9 86.82 14.56 -17.77
CA LEU A 9 86.67 14.25 -19.19
C LEU A 9 87.22 12.88 -19.57
N ARG A 10 88.38 12.49 -19.02
CA ARG A 10 88.95 11.15 -19.24
C ARG A 10 88.08 10.05 -18.63
N LEU A 11 87.47 10.29 -17.48
CA LEU A 11 86.55 9.34 -16.85
C LEU A 11 85.26 9.18 -17.68
N LEU A 12 84.73 10.26 -18.24
CA LEU A 12 83.55 10.25 -19.12
C LEU A 12 83.82 9.55 -20.47
N VAL A 13 85.00 9.72 -21.05
CA VAL A 13 85.40 9.03 -22.30
C VAL A 13 85.66 7.53 -22.07
N ILE A 14 86.18 7.15 -20.90
CA ILE A 14 86.34 5.74 -20.55
C ILE A 14 84.98 5.11 -20.23
N LEU A 15 84.05 5.83 -19.58
CA LEU A 15 82.69 5.33 -19.31
C LEU A 15 81.86 5.15 -20.60
N SER A 16 82.05 6.00 -21.61
CA SER A 16 81.35 5.88 -22.90
C SER A 16 81.88 4.74 -23.78
N LEU A 17 83.15 4.33 -23.62
CA LEU A 17 83.72 3.18 -24.32
C LEU A 17 83.32 1.82 -23.73
N PHE A 18 82.85 1.77 -22.47
CA PHE A 18 82.39 0.53 -21.81
C PHE A 18 80.89 0.22 -21.95
N TRP A 19 80.08 1.15 -22.48
CA TRP A 19 78.65 0.92 -22.77
C TRP A 19 78.33 0.61 -24.24
N GLY A 20 79.34 0.63 -25.10
CA GLY A 20 79.20 0.29 -26.52
C GLY A 20 79.29 -1.20 -26.83
N LYS A 21 78.60 -2.10 -26.11
CA LYS A 21 78.19 -3.35 -26.77
C LYS A 21 77.00 -2.99 -27.63
N ALA A 22 77.27 -2.58 -28.87
CA ALA A 22 76.28 -2.56 -29.92
C ALA A 22 75.58 -3.93 -29.89
N ALA A 23 74.32 -3.97 -29.47
CA ALA A 23 73.45 -5.06 -29.82
C ALA A 23 73.44 -5.05 -31.35
N ALA A 24 74.26 -5.93 -31.95
CA ALA A 24 74.24 -6.15 -33.37
C ALA A 24 72.77 -6.44 -33.72
N GLN A 25 72.14 -5.50 -34.39
CA GLN A 25 70.79 -5.67 -34.93
C GLN A 25 70.93 -6.85 -35.89
N THR A 26 70.57 -8.05 -35.41
CA THR A 26 70.74 -9.29 -36.15
C THR A 26 69.86 -9.15 -37.38
N ASN A 27 70.48 -8.88 -38.54
CA ASN A 27 69.72 -8.59 -39.74
C ASN A 27 69.22 -9.91 -40.31
N TYR A 28 68.05 -10.32 -39.85
CA TYR A 28 67.37 -11.49 -40.36
C TYR A 28 66.94 -11.26 -41.82
N PRO A 29 67.15 -12.23 -42.72
CA PRO A 29 66.78 -12.12 -44.13
C PRO A 29 65.26 -12.03 -44.33
N VAL A 30 64.47 -12.62 -43.43
CA VAL A 30 63.01 -12.52 -43.45
C VAL A 30 62.54 -11.55 -42.36
N MET A 31 61.59 -10.68 -42.69
CA MET A 31 60.83 -9.89 -41.72
C MET A 31 59.49 -10.59 -41.48
N ALA A 32 59.18 -10.90 -40.23
CA ALA A 32 57.90 -11.46 -39.80
C ALA A 32 57.18 -10.49 -38.87
N SER A 33 55.90 -10.23 -39.12
CA SER A 33 55.00 -9.55 -38.19
C SER A 33 53.73 -10.36 -37.99
N MET A 34 53.12 -10.18 -36.83
CA MET A 34 51.87 -10.85 -36.46
C MET A 34 50.88 -9.81 -35.97
N GLN A 35 49.63 -9.94 -36.38
CA GLN A 35 48.52 -9.16 -35.88
C GLN A 35 47.39 -10.10 -35.49
N ILE A 36 46.82 -9.88 -34.30
CA ILE A 36 45.61 -10.56 -33.85
C ILE A 36 44.60 -9.46 -33.53
N ASN A 37 43.43 -9.54 -34.16
CA ASN A 37 42.39 -8.53 -34.01
C ASN A 37 41.37 -8.97 -32.96
N PRO A 38 40.89 -8.06 -32.09
CA PRO A 38 39.75 -8.34 -31.23
C PRO A 38 38.48 -8.54 -32.09
N PRO A 39 37.52 -9.35 -31.63
CA PRO A 39 37.49 -9.91 -30.28
C PRO A 39 38.30 -11.21 -30.13
N TYR A 40 38.96 -11.35 -28.98
CA TYR A 40 39.86 -12.47 -28.69
C TYR A 40 39.10 -13.68 -28.18
N SER A 41 39.38 -14.86 -28.76
CA SER A 41 38.72 -16.11 -28.36
C SER A 41 39.53 -16.90 -27.34
N LEU A 42 38.84 -17.62 -26.47
CA LEU A 42 39.46 -18.64 -25.62
C LEU A 42 39.88 -19.88 -26.43
N TYR A 43 39.34 -20.10 -27.64
CA TYR A 43 39.65 -21.31 -28.42
C TYR A 43 40.78 -21.07 -29.42
N LEU A 44 41.78 -21.95 -29.46
CA LEU A 44 42.88 -21.82 -30.43
C LEU A 44 42.41 -21.90 -31.90
N SER A 45 41.40 -22.72 -32.17
CA SER A 45 40.82 -22.91 -33.51
C SER A 45 40.25 -21.63 -34.11
N ASP A 46 39.71 -20.76 -33.26
CA ASP A 46 39.05 -19.52 -33.68
C ASP A 46 40.02 -18.53 -34.32
N TYR A 47 41.30 -18.57 -33.96
CA TYR A 47 42.33 -17.72 -34.58
C TYR A 47 42.65 -18.17 -36.01
N ALA A 48 42.30 -19.40 -36.38
CA ALA A 48 42.42 -19.94 -37.73
C ALA A 48 41.09 -20.01 -38.48
N ALA A 49 40.02 -19.40 -37.96
CA ALA A 49 38.72 -19.40 -38.62
C ALA A 49 38.76 -18.63 -39.96
N PRO A 50 38.18 -19.18 -41.05
CA PRO A 50 38.30 -18.61 -42.41
C PRO A 50 37.47 -17.34 -42.64
N ASP A 51 36.49 -17.07 -41.79
CA ASP A 51 35.47 -16.02 -41.92
C ASP A 51 35.89 -14.66 -41.33
N LEU A 52 36.60 -14.66 -40.19
CA LEU A 52 36.91 -13.44 -39.44
C LEU A 52 38.37 -12.94 -39.55
N GLN A 53 39.26 -13.66 -40.25
CA GLN A 53 40.70 -13.35 -40.36
C GLN A 53 41.33 -12.82 -39.05
N ARG A 54 41.01 -13.48 -37.93
CA ARG A 54 41.34 -12.97 -36.58
C ARG A 54 42.84 -12.89 -36.33
N MET A 55 43.61 -13.78 -36.95
CA MET A 55 45.08 -13.81 -36.90
C MET A 55 45.65 -13.70 -38.32
N GLN A 56 46.60 -12.77 -38.48
CA GLN A 56 47.35 -12.56 -39.70
C GLN A 56 48.85 -12.56 -39.41
N VAL A 57 49.62 -13.24 -40.26
CA VAL A 57 51.08 -13.25 -40.22
C VAL A 57 51.59 -12.72 -41.55
N ASN A 58 52.33 -11.61 -41.51
CA ASN A 58 52.94 -11.02 -42.70
C ASN A 58 54.42 -11.37 -42.74
N LEU A 59 54.87 -11.89 -43.88
CA LEU A 59 56.24 -12.31 -44.12
C LEU A 59 56.79 -11.54 -45.31
N LEU A 60 58.00 -11.00 -45.19
CA LEU A 60 58.71 -10.31 -46.27
C LEU A 60 60.16 -10.80 -46.35
N LEU A 61 60.56 -11.35 -47.49
CA LEU A 61 61.96 -11.65 -47.77
C LEU A 61 62.67 -10.36 -48.22
N LYS A 62 63.63 -9.88 -47.44
CA LYS A 62 64.30 -8.59 -47.70
C LYS A 62 65.25 -8.63 -48.90
N ASP A 63 65.76 -9.81 -49.23
CA ASP A 63 66.65 -9.99 -50.38
C ASP A 63 65.83 -10.11 -51.67
N ILE A 64 65.82 -9.04 -52.46
CA ILE A 64 65.09 -8.93 -53.72
C ILE A 64 65.61 -9.85 -54.83
N THR A 65 66.80 -10.44 -54.66
CA THR A 65 67.44 -11.28 -55.68
C THR A 65 67.17 -12.77 -55.49
N THR A 66 66.65 -13.15 -54.31
CA THR A 66 66.35 -14.55 -53.98
C THR A 66 64.92 -14.89 -54.41
N SER A 67 64.76 -15.94 -55.22
CA SER A 67 63.45 -16.53 -55.57
C SER A 67 63.28 -17.92 -54.95
N ASP A 68 62.03 -18.36 -54.83
CA ASP A 68 61.65 -19.69 -54.33
C ASP A 68 62.23 -20.08 -52.96
N TYR A 69 62.35 -19.10 -52.04
CA TYR A 69 62.89 -19.36 -50.71
C TYR A 69 61.89 -20.15 -49.87
N LYS A 70 62.22 -21.43 -49.59
CA LYS A 70 61.36 -22.34 -48.83
C LYS A 70 61.56 -22.17 -47.33
N CYS A 71 60.49 -21.87 -46.62
CA CYS A 71 60.48 -21.74 -45.17
C CYS A 71 59.25 -22.39 -44.52
N ARG A 72 59.22 -22.39 -43.20
CA ARG A 72 58.07 -22.82 -42.38
C ARG A 72 57.95 -21.94 -41.15
N LEU A 73 56.78 -21.96 -40.51
CA LEU A 73 56.57 -21.22 -39.27
C LEU A 73 56.87 -22.06 -38.04
N ARG A 74 57.28 -21.38 -36.97
CA ARG A 74 57.23 -21.88 -35.60
C ARG A 74 56.40 -20.90 -34.77
N ILE A 75 55.34 -21.40 -34.16
CA ILE A 75 54.48 -20.62 -33.27
C ILE A 75 54.85 -20.96 -31.82
N LYS A 76 54.86 -19.93 -30.98
CA LYS A 76 54.98 -20.05 -29.53
C LYS A 76 53.89 -19.19 -28.88
N ILE A 77 53.16 -19.74 -27.92
CA ILE A 77 52.12 -19.07 -27.15
C ILE A 77 52.53 -19.16 -25.68
N GLU A 78 52.71 -18.02 -25.04
CA GLU A 78 53.18 -17.92 -23.66
C GLU A 78 52.14 -17.20 -22.81
N GLY A 79 51.76 -17.81 -21.67
CA GLY A 79 50.90 -17.23 -20.65
C GLY A 79 51.47 -17.45 -19.25
N PHE A 80 50.71 -17.10 -18.21
CA PHE A 80 51.16 -17.30 -16.83
C PHE A 80 51.31 -18.80 -16.51
N GLY A 81 52.56 -19.29 -16.42
CA GLY A 81 52.87 -20.69 -16.12
C GLY A 81 52.58 -21.68 -17.26
N ILE A 82 52.16 -21.19 -18.44
CA ILE A 82 51.77 -22.02 -19.59
C ILE A 82 52.65 -21.65 -20.78
N THR A 83 53.16 -22.66 -21.49
CA THR A 83 53.85 -22.48 -22.76
C THR A 83 53.40 -23.55 -23.75
N MET A 84 52.96 -23.10 -24.93
CA MET A 84 52.63 -23.97 -26.06
C MET A 84 53.53 -23.60 -27.22
N GLN A 85 54.24 -24.55 -27.80
CA GLN A 85 55.14 -24.29 -28.92
C GLN A 85 55.02 -25.37 -29.98
N SER A 86 55.17 -25.05 -31.26
CA SER A 86 55.25 -26.06 -32.32
C SER A 86 56.28 -27.14 -31.97
N LYS A 87 55.90 -28.42 -32.06
CA LYS A 87 56.80 -29.53 -31.76
C LYS A 87 58.06 -29.46 -32.64
N PRO A 88 59.27 -29.79 -32.13
CA PRO A 88 60.50 -29.75 -32.93
C PRO A 88 60.44 -30.57 -34.22
N GLY A 89 59.73 -31.71 -34.21
CA GLY A 89 59.52 -32.59 -35.35
C GLY A 89 58.26 -32.31 -36.18
N PHE A 90 57.58 -31.20 -35.97
CA PHE A 90 56.40 -30.83 -36.76
C PHE A 90 56.82 -30.11 -38.05
N TYR A 91 56.42 -30.68 -39.20
CA TYR A 91 56.68 -30.16 -40.54
C TYR A 91 55.36 -30.04 -41.31
N THR A 92 55.21 -28.93 -42.04
CA THR A 92 54.10 -28.66 -42.95
C THR A 92 54.63 -28.59 -44.39
N ALA A 93 53.76 -28.41 -45.37
CA ALA A 93 54.20 -27.99 -46.70
C ALA A 93 55.02 -26.68 -46.60
N PRO A 94 56.07 -26.50 -47.45
CA PRO A 94 56.91 -25.31 -47.42
C PRO A 94 56.10 -24.09 -47.86
N ILE A 95 56.25 -22.99 -47.12
CA ILE A 95 55.85 -21.65 -47.55
C ILE A 95 56.95 -21.14 -48.46
N ILE A 96 56.59 -20.64 -49.64
CA ILE A 96 57.54 -20.15 -50.65
C ILE A 96 57.51 -18.62 -50.62
N LEU A 97 58.64 -17.99 -50.31
CA LEU A 97 58.80 -16.54 -50.35
C LEU A 97 59.55 -16.13 -51.61
N GLN A 98 59.11 -15.02 -52.22
CA GLN A 98 59.84 -14.35 -53.30
C GLN A 98 60.48 -13.06 -52.76
N GLY A 99 61.66 -12.71 -53.28
CA GLY A 99 62.40 -11.53 -52.88
C GLY A 99 61.60 -10.24 -53.07
N GLY A 100 61.47 -9.44 -52.01
CA GLY A 100 60.75 -8.16 -52.04
C GLY A 100 59.23 -8.26 -51.99
N GLU A 101 58.65 -9.46 -52.01
CA GLU A 101 57.21 -9.67 -51.94
C GLU A 101 56.74 -9.93 -50.51
N MET A 102 55.66 -9.26 -50.08
CA MET A 102 55.02 -9.49 -48.79
C MET A 102 53.91 -10.53 -48.95
N ILE A 103 53.99 -11.62 -48.18
CA ILE A 103 52.97 -12.65 -48.13
C ILE A 103 52.22 -12.54 -46.81
N THR A 104 50.89 -12.57 -46.86
CA THR A 104 50.01 -12.61 -45.70
C THR A 104 49.42 -14.01 -45.56
N LEU A 105 49.66 -14.64 -44.42
CA LEU A 105 49.06 -15.92 -44.04
C LEU A 105 47.92 -15.67 -43.05
N SER A 106 46.77 -16.31 -43.26
CA SER A 106 45.61 -16.14 -42.38
C SER A 106 44.71 -17.38 -42.39
N GLY A 107 43.85 -17.52 -41.38
CA GLY A 107 42.81 -18.54 -41.34
C GLY A 107 43.35 -19.97 -41.59
N PRO A 108 42.93 -20.66 -42.67
CA PRO A 108 43.37 -22.02 -43.00
C PRO A 108 44.89 -22.23 -43.05
N ASP A 109 45.68 -21.23 -43.49
CA ASP A 109 47.14 -21.33 -43.57
C ASP A 109 47.79 -21.53 -42.19
N LEU A 110 47.14 -21.00 -41.15
CA LEU A 110 47.60 -21.03 -39.77
C LEU A 110 46.98 -22.17 -38.95
N ALA A 111 45.88 -22.77 -39.43
CA ALA A 111 45.11 -23.81 -38.72
C ALA A 111 45.97 -24.99 -38.26
N VAL A 112 46.87 -25.46 -39.13
CA VAL A 112 47.74 -26.60 -38.83
C VAL A 112 48.73 -26.30 -37.70
N TYR A 113 49.16 -25.05 -37.56
CA TYR A 113 50.12 -24.62 -36.53
C TYR A 113 49.46 -24.39 -35.17
N LEU A 114 48.14 -24.13 -35.13
CA LEU A 114 47.36 -23.91 -33.91
C LEU A 114 46.66 -25.18 -33.41
N ASN A 115 46.77 -26.30 -34.14
CA ASN A 115 46.24 -27.58 -33.69
C ASN A 115 47.03 -28.10 -32.47
N PRO A 116 46.36 -28.40 -31.32
CA PRO A 116 47.03 -28.91 -30.12
C PRO A 116 47.90 -30.14 -30.34
N GLN A 117 47.53 -31.01 -31.29
CA GLN A 117 48.29 -32.21 -31.61
C GLN A 117 49.69 -31.90 -32.17
N ASN A 118 49.89 -30.71 -32.73
CA ASN A 118 51.16 -30.26 -33.29
C ASN A 118 51.97 -29.40 -32.31
N LEU A 119 51.46 -29.17 -31.10
CA LEU A 119 52.07 -28.33 -30.07
C LEU A 119 52.66 -29.19 -28.94
N LEU A 120 53.83 -28.76 -28.45
CA LEU A 120 54.38 -29.17 -27.16
C LEU A 120 53.77 -28.23 -26.11
N ILE A 121 52.97 -28.80 -25.21
CA ILE A 121 52.23 -28.06 -24.19
C ILE A 121 52.88 -28.30 -22.82
N GLN A 122 53.23 -27.21 -22.13
CA GLN A 122 53.80 -27.20 -20.80
C GLN A 122 52.93 -26.34 -19.88
N GLY A 123 52.74 -26.79 -18.63
CA GLY A 123 51.91 -26.10 -17.64
C GLY A 123 50.41 -26.44 -17.68
N LEU A 124 49.97 -27.31 -18.60
CA LEU A 124 48.59 -27.82 -18.69
C LEU A 124 48.58 -29.35 -18.86
N ASP A 125 47.50 -30.00 -18.42
CA ASP A 125 47.23 -31.39 -18.79
C ASP A 125 46.83 -31.46 -20.26
N ASN A 126 47.71 -32.05 -21.08
CA ASN A 126 47.54 -32.14 -22.52
C ASN A 126 46.28 -32.94 -22.94
N SER A 127 45.92 -34.00 -22.21
CA SER A 127 44.73 -34.79 -22.51
C SER A 127 43.45 -34.02 -22.18
N ALA A 128 43.44 -33.28 -21.07
CA ALA A 128 42.28 -32.48 -20.69
C ALA A 128 42.10 -31.29 -21.66
N PHE A 129 43.18 -30.57 -21.95
CA PHE A 129 43.18 -29.42 -22.86
C PHE A 129 42.68 -29.77 -24.26
N THR A 130 43.14 -30.91 -24.82
CA THR A 130 42.69 -31.38 -26.13
C THR A 130 41.21 -31.78 -26.11
N LYS A 131 40.74 -32.46 -25.06
CA LYS A 131 39.33 -32.87 -24.92
C LYS A 131 38.38 -31.68 -24.79
N GLN A 132 38.86 -30.58 -24.20
CA GLN A 132 38.11 -29.32 -24.06
C GLN A 132 38.23 -28.41 -25.29
N GLY A 133 38.54 -28.97 -26.46
CA GLY A 133 38.56 -28.21 -27.72
C GLY A 133 39.68 -27.17 -27.80
N ALA A 134 40.81 -27.36 -27.09
CA ALA A 134 41.91 -26.40 -27.05
C ALA A 134 41.55 -25.05 -26.44
N LYS A 135 40.65 -25.05 -25.45
CA LYS A 135 40.25 -23.85 -24.70
C LYS A 135 41.39 -23.36 -23.80
N LEU A 136 41.91 -22.19 -24.10
CA LEU A 136 42.87 -21.44 -23.30
C LEU A 136 42.25 -21.05 -21.95
N PRO A 137 42.98 -21.21 -20.84
CA PRO A 137 42.59 -20.61 -19.55
C PRO A 137 42.50 -19.09 -19.64
N GLU A 138 41.79 -18.45 -18.71
CA GLU A 138 41.74 -16.99 -18.65
C GLU A 138 43.11 -16.39 -18.36
N GLY A 139 43.47 -15.32 -19.08
CA GLY A 139 44.76 -14.66 -18.89
C GLY A 139 45.23 -13.83 -20.08
N ILE A 140 46.45 -13.34 -19.95
CA ILE A 140 47.14 -12.60 -21.00
C ILE A 140 48.14 -13.56 -21.66
N TYR A 141 48.03 -13.69 -22.98
CA TYR A 141 48.87 -14.54 -23.80
C TYR A 141 49.66 -13.73 -24.80
N LYS A 142 50.93 -14.08 -24.97
CA LYS A 142 51.79 -13.56 -26.04
C LYS A 142 51.94 -14.65 -27.10
N PHE A 143 51.44 -14.37 -28.29
CA PHE A 143 51.64 -15.18 -29.48
C PHE A 143 52.89 -14.67 -30.21
N SER A 144 53.79 -15.59 -30.52
CA SER A 144 55.04 -15.30 -31.22
C SER A 144 55.17 -16.21 -32.44
N VAL A 145 55.61 -15.64 -33.56
CA VAL A 145 55.94 -16.38 -34.78
C VAL A 145 57.38 -16.13 -35.20
N GLU A 146 58.05 -17.21 -35.58
CA GLU A 146 59.37 -17.20 -36.18
C GLU A 146 59.33 -18.00 -37.49
N VAL A 147 60.15 -17.59 -38.45
CA VAL A 147 60.34 -18.29 -39.71
C VAL A 147 61.62 -19.11 -39.63
N LEU A 148 61.50 -20.39 -39.97
CA LEU A 148 62.60 -21.34 -40.04
C LEU A 148 62.90 -21.65 -41.50
N ASP A 149 64.18 -21.71 -41.85
CA ASP A 149 64.62 -22.28 -43.13
C ASP A 149 64.16 -23.75 -43.22
N TYR A 150 63.52 -24.12 -44.34
CA TYR A 150 62.88 -25.43 -44.48
C TYR A 150 63.89 -26.59 -44.42
N THR A 151 65.11 -26.38 -44.91
CA THR A 151 66.16 -27.42 -45.00
C THR A 151 67.11 -27.36 -43.82
N ARG A 152 67.57 -26.15 -43.46
CA ARG A 152 68.59 -25.94 -42.42
C ARG A 152 68.02 -25.95 -41.00
N ASN A 153 66.71 -25.77 -40.86
CA ASN A 153 66.02 -25.69 -39.57
C ASN A 153 66.58 -24.61 -38.61
N ILE A 154 67.11 -23.53 -39.17
CA ILE A 154 67.61 -22.36 -38.44
C ILE A 154 66.60 -21.22 -38.51
N VAL A 155 66.55 -20.37 -37.48
CA VAL A 155 65.68 -19.18 -37.47
C VAL A 155 66.23 -18.13 -38.43
N VAL A 156 65.38 -17.65 -39.33
CA VAL A 156 65.73 -16.70 -40.40
C VAL A 156 64.89 -15.43 -40.37
N SER A 157 64.02 -15.25 -39.37
CA SER A 157 63.26 -14.02 -39.15
C SER A 157 63.52 -13.39 -37.79
N ASN A 158 63.12 -12.12 -37.66
CA ASN A 158 62.80 -11.57 -36.35
C ASN A 158 61.58 -12.31 -35.74
N MET A 159 61.34 -12.10 -34.46
CA MET A 159 60.15 -12.62 -33.78
C MET A 159 58.97 -11.65 -33.99
N GLY A 160 57.94 -12.10 -34.71
CA GLY A 160 56.66 -11.39 -34.81
C GLY A 160 55.83 -11.68 -33.57
N ASN A 161 55.29 -10.66 -32.89
CA ASN A 161 54.57 -10.82 -31.63
C ASN A 161 53.18 -10.17 -31.70
N ALA A 162 52.19 -10.82 -31.10
CA ALA A 162 50.88 -10.25 -30.79
C ALA A 162 50.51 -10.62 -29.35
N VAL A 163 49.86 -9.70 -28.62
CA VAL A 163 49.39 -9.93 -27.25
C VAL A 163 47.87 -9.97 -27.26
N VAL A 164 47.33 -10.98 -26.59
CA VAL A 164 45.91 -11.32 -26.54
C VAL A 164 45.49 -11.41 -25.08
N SER A 165 44.36 -10.80 -24.74
CA SER A 165 43.75 -10.88 -23.41
C SER A 165 42.45 -11.68 -23.50
N THR A 166 42.43 -12.87 -22.91
CA THR A 166 41.25 -13.75 -22.93
C THR A 166 40.68 -13.84 -21.53
N PHE A 167 39.67 -13.01 -21.23
CA PHE A 167 38.96 -13.03 -19.95
C PHE A 167 37.48 -13.28 -20.22
N LEU A 168 36.84 -14.10 -19.38
CA LEU A 168 35.40 -14.24 -19.38
C LEU A 168 34.78 -12.96 -18.81
N SER A 169 33.67 -12.53 -19.41
CA SER A 169 32.89 -11.43 -18.90
C SER A 169 32.02 -11.85 -17.73
N TYR A 170 31.73 -10.91 -16.84
CA TYR A 170 30.75 -11.15 -15.79
C TYR A 170 29.32 -11.15 -16.37
N PRO A 171 28.41 -11.99 -15.85
CA PRO A 171 27.00 -12.00 -16.26
C PRO A 171 26.32 -10.66 -15.92
N PRO A 172 25.19 -10.33 -16.56
CA PRO A 172 24.46 -9.10 -16.27
C PRO A 172 23.98 -9.06 -14.81
N ILE A 173 23.79 -7.86 -14.29
CA ILE A 173 23.17 -7.64 -12.97
C ILE A 173 21.78 -7.08 -13.20
N ILE A 174 20.75 -7.74 -12.67
CA ILE A 174 19.38 -7.24 -12.69
C ILE A 174 19.28 -6.10 -11.68
N ASN A 175 18.90 -4.91 -12.14
CA ASN A 175 18.68 -3.74 -11.28
C ASN A 175 17.19 -3.46 -11.04
N LEU A 176 16.31 -3.92 -11.93
CA LEU A 176 14.86 -3.88 -11.74
C LEU A 176 14.21 -5.22 -12.12
N PRO A 177 13.30 -5.75 -11.28
CA PRO A 177 12.99 -5.26 -9.93
C PRO A 177 14.18 -5.47 -8.96
N MET A 178 14.21 -4.74 -7.86
CA MET A 178 15.22 -4.94 -6.82
C MET A 178 14.96 -6.27 -6.09
N ALA A 179 16.02 -6.90 -5.59
CA ALA A 179 15.90 -8.15 -4.87
C ALA A 179 15.09 -7.99 -3.57
N ASN A 180 14.16 -8.92 -3.35
CA ASN A 180 13.27 -9.01 -2.20
C ASN A 180 12.38 -7.78 -1.98
N THR A 181 12.09 -7.02 -3.05
CA THR A 181 11.15 -5.90 -2.97
C THR A 181 9.77 -6.29 -3.47
N LYS A 182 8.77 -5.56 -2.98
CA LYS A 182 7.43 -5.54 -3.55
C LYS A 182 7.41 -4.58 -4.73
N VAL A 183 6.83 -5.01 -5.85
CA VAL A 183 6.59 -4.18 -7.02
C VAL A 183 5.10 -3.96 -7.14
N ASP A 184 4.67 -2.72 -7.31
CA ASP A 184 3.25 -2.44 -7.48
C ASP A 184 2.72 -3.08 -8.77
N ALA A 185 1.52 -3.67 -8.68
CA ALA A 185 0.83 -4.14 -9.88
C ALA A 185 0.24 -2.94 -10.63
N MET A 186 -0.07 -3.09 -11.92
CA MET A 186 -0.62 -2.03 -12.78
C MET A 186 -1.71 -2.61 -13.69
N GLU A 187 -2.68 -1.80 -14.09
CA GLU A 187 -3.75 -2.15 -15.05
C GLU A 187 -3.88 -1.04 -16.10
N PRO A 188 -3.52 -1.32 -17.37
CA PRO A 188 -3.02 -2.60 -17.88
C PRO A 188 -1.64 -2.97 -17.28
N GLN A 189 -1.37 -4.27 -17.16
CA GLN A 189 -0.09 -4.80 -16.68
C GLN A 189 1.09 -4.13 -17.38
N ASN A 190 2.01 -3.56 -16.61
CA ASN A 190 3.20 -2.88 -17.13
C ASN A 190 4.34 -2.96 -16.11
N LEU A 191 5.14 -4.02 -16.19
CA LEU A 191 6.28 -4.25 -15.31
C LEU A 191 7.60 -4.12 -16.09
N VAL A 192 8.48 -3.23 -15.64
CA VAL A 192 9.78 -3.03 -16.28
C VAL A 192 10.83 -3.90 -15.61
N PHE A 193 11.47 -4.75 -16.41
CA PHE A 193 12.69 -5.45 -16.04
C PHE A 193 13.87 -4.77 -16.70
N GLN A 194 14.94 -4.56 -15.93
CA GLN A 194 16.15 -3.95 -16.43
C GLN A 194 17.38 -4.62 -15.83
N TRP A 195 18.43 -4.73 -16.63
CA TRP A 195 19.73 -5.21 -16.19
C TRP A 195 20.86 -4.38 -16.77
N VAL A 196 22.00 -4.40 -16.08
CA VAL A 196 23.24 -3.75 -16.52
C VAL A 196 24.18 -4.81 -17.09
N PRO A 197 24.60 -4.69 -18.37
CA PRO A 197 25.59 -5.57 -18.93
C PRO A 197 26.99 -5.24 -18.40
N ARG A 198 27.75 -6.27 -18.04
CA ARG A 198 29.12 -6.11 -17.53
C ARG A 198 30.22 -6.46 -18.54
N HIS A 199 29.86 -6.76 -19.79
CA HIS A 199 30.82 -7.05 -20.87
C HIS A 199 31.15 -5.82 -21.74
N THR A 200 30.35 -4.76 -21.70
CA THR A 200 30.44 -3.59 -22.62
C THR A 200 31.68 -2.73 -22.41
N ALA A 201 32.30 -2.79 -21.23
CA ALA A 201 33.58 -2.14 -20.93
C ALA A 201 34.76 -3.11 -20.91
N SER A 202 34.58 -4.33 -21.45
CA SER A 202 35.60 -5.38 -21.49
C SER A 202 36.13 -5.61 -22.92
N PHE A 203 37.18 -6.41 -23.06
CA PHE A 203 37.68 -6.85 -24.38
C PHE A 203 36.65 -7.63 -25.21
N ASN A 204 35.56 -8.11 -24.57
CA ASN A 204 34.47 -8.84 -25.22
C ASN A 204 33.33 -7.92 -25.70
N ALA A 205 33.48 -6.59 -25.58
CA ALA A 205 32.45 -5.62 -26.00
C ALA A 205 32.13 -5.66 -27.51
N ALA A 206 33.02 -6.22 -28.33
CA ALA A 206 32.84 -6.33 -29.77
C ALA A 206 31.98 -7.53 -30.21
N PHE A 207 31.57 -8.42 -29.29
CA PHE A 207 30.70 -9.54 -29.61
C PHE A 207 29.22 -9.16 -29.52
N ASN A 208 28.39 -9.78 -30.37
CA ASN A 208 26.94 -9.60 -30.36
C ASN A 208 26.32 -10.47 -29.26
N VAL A 209 25.91 -9.84 -28.17
CA VAL A 209 25.30 -10.51 -27.00
C VAL A 209 23.79 -10.27 -26.99
N ALA A 210 23.03 -11.36 -26.91
CA ALA A 210 21.60 -11.35 -26.61
C ALA A 210 21.35 -11.84 -25.18
N TYR A 211 20.17 -11.55 -24.66
CA TYR A 211 19.76 -11.88 -23.31
C TYR A 211 18.55 -12.78 -23.32
N LYS A 212 18.70 -13.97 -22.75
CA LYS A 212 17.60 -14.86 -22.49
C LYS A 212 16.99 -14.50 -21.13
N PHE A 213 15.80 -13.92 -21.17
CA PHE A 213 15.01 -13.56 -20.00
C PHE A 213 14.15 -14.75 -19.58
N LYS A 214 14.14 -15.06 -18.28
CA LYS A 214 13.29 -16.11 -17.70
C LYS A 214 12.62 -15.62 -16.41
N LEU A 215 11.30 -15.80 -16.36
CA LEU A 215 10.45 -15.48 -15.21
C LEU A 215 9.69 -16.73 -14.77
N VAL A 216 9.76 -17.05 -13.47
CA VAL A 216 9.04 -18.19 -12.86
C VAL A 216 8.25 -17.73 -11.63
N GLU A 217 7.14 -18.40 -11.36
CA GLU A 217 6.43 -18.28 -10.08
C GLU A 217 7.10 -19.15 -9.02
N LEU A 218 7.19 -18.63 -7.78
CA LEU A 218 7.70 -19.38 -6.63
C LEU A 218 6.55 -20.09 -5.92
N ILE A 219 6.53 -21.43 -6.06
CA ILE A 219 5.56 -22.31 -5.42
C ILE A 219 6.31 -23.41 -4.65
N PRO A 220 6.21 -23.47 -3.31
CA PRO A 220 5.59 -22.49 -2.39
C PRO A 220 6.34 -21.13 -2.37
N ALA A 221 5.74 -20.09 -1.78
CA ALA A 221 6.20 -18.70 -1.89
C ALA A 221 7.60 -18.42 -1.29
N ASP A 222 8.06 -19.27 -0.38
CA ASP A 222 9.36 -19.26 0.29
C ASP A 222 10.42 -20.11 -0.41
N ARG A 223 10.07 -20.80 -1.50
CA ARG A 223 10.98 -21.65 -2.27
C ARG A 223 12.21 -20.87 -2.75
N ASP A 224 13.35 -21.55 -2.72
CA ASP A 224 14.61 -21.00 -3.24
C ASP A 224 14.47 -20.58 -4.72
N PRO A 225 14.81 -19.33 -5.07
CA PRO A 225 14.70 -18.83 -6.44
C PRO A 225 15.52 -19.62 -7.47
N ASN A 226 16.72 -20.06 -7.10
CA ASN A 226 17.61 -20.78 -8.02
C ASN A 226 17.08 -22.18 -8.33
N ASP A 227 16.54 -22.87 -7.33
CA ASP A 227 15.86 -24.16 -7.51
C ASP A 227 14.62 -24.03 -8.41
N ALA A 228 13.77 -23.03 -8.14
CA ALA A 228 12.58 -22.78 -8.94
C ALA A 228 12.91 -22.46 -10.41
N LEU A 229 13.92 -21.62 -10.65
CA LEU A 229 14.36 -21.29 -12.01
C LEU A 229 14.88 -22.50 -12.80
N ARG A 230 15.40 -23.54 -12.14
CA ARG A 230 15.87 -24.76 -12.82
C ARG A 230 14.77 -25.77 -13.10
N THR A 231 13.77 -25.86 -12.22
CA THR A 231 12.84 -27.01 -12.20
C THR A 231 11.40 -26.63 -12.54
N THR A 232 11.02 -25.36 -12.37
CA THR A 232 9.67 -24.86 -12.66
C THR A 232 9.57 -24.42 -14.12
N ARG A 233 8.41 -24.68 -14.73
CA ARG A 233 8.10 -24.16 -16.06
C ARG A 233 8.07 -22.61 -16.00
N PRO A 234 8.75 -21.91 -16.93
CA PRO A 234 8.66 -20.46 -17.01
C PRO A 234 7.22 -19.99 -17.18
N VAL A 235 6.87 -18.93 -16.45
CA VAL A 235 5.68 -18.12 -16.75
C VAL A 235 5.90 -17.40 -18.07
N TYR A 236 7.12 -16.87 -18.25
CA TYR A 236 7.54 -16.21 -19.48
C TYR A 236 9.03 -16.43 -19.71
N GLU A 237 9.39 -16.67 -20.97
CA GLU A 237 10.77 -16.85 -21.41
C GLU A 237 10.91 -16.26 -22.81
N THR A 238 11.92 -15.42 -23.03
CA THR A 238 12.15 -14.78 -24.33
C THR A 238 13.63 -14.46 -24.54
N LEU A 239 14.03 -14.19 -25.78
CA LEU A 239 15.38 -13.75 -26.15
C LEU A 239 15.30 -12.33 -26.71
N ILE A 240 16.04 -11.40 -26.12
CA ILE A 240 16.07 -9.98 -26.55
C ILE A 240 17.50 -9.44 -26.63
N ALA A 241 17.76 -8.47 -27.50
CA ALA A 241 19.07 -7.83 -27.60
C ALA A 241 19.21 -6.63 -26.65
N GLN A 242 18.09 -6.04 -26.24
CA GLN A 242 18.05 -4.90 -25.34
C GLN A 242 18.29 -5.32 -23.89
N THR A 243 18.67 -4.35 -23.05
CA THR A 243 18.92 -4.56 -21.61
C THR A 243 17.72 -4.20 -20.74
N MET A 244 16.54 -4.13 -21.37
CA MET A 244 15.27 -3.80 -20.74
C MET A 244 14.16 -4.62 -21.42
N LEU A 245 13.26 -5.15 -20.61
CA LEU A 245 12.02 -5.80 -21.06
C LEU A 245 10.85 -5.11 -20.38
N VAL A 246 9.89 -4.64 -21.18
CA VAL A 246 8.61 -4.16 -20.67
C VAL A 246 7.62 -5.32 -20.74
N TYR A 247 7.21 -5.82 -19.58
CA TYR A 247 6.25 -6.91 -19.43
C TYR A 247 4.85 -6.30 -19.36
N GLY A 248 4.18 -6.29 -20.51
CA GLY A 248 2.96 -5.55 -20.77
C GLY A 248 1.69 -6.41 -20.67
N PRO A 249 0.58 -5.93 -21.28
CA PRO A 249 -0.70 -6.65 -21.30
C PRO A 249 -0.76 -7.80 -22.31
N GLY A 250 0.23 -7.92 -23.22
CA GLY A 250 0.30 -9.03 -24.18
C GLY A 250 0.92 -10.30 -23.60
N GLU A 251 1.66 -10.16 -22.50
CA GLU A 251 2.32 -11.23 -21.78
C GLU A 251 1.39 -11.90 -20.77
N PRO A 252 1.69 -13.14 -20.33
CA PRO A 252 0.89 -13.84 -19.32
C PRO A 252 0.68 -12.99 -18.06
N MET A 253 -0.55 -12.88 -17.59
CA MET A 253 -0.88 -12.02 -16.45
C MET A 253 -0.28 -12.57 -15.16
N LEU A 254 0.44 -11.72 -14.42
CA LEU A 254 0.98 -12.05 -13.11
C LEU A 254 -0.12 -11.90 -12.06
N THR A 255 -0.14 -12.81 -11.10
CA THR A 255 -1.08 -12.76 -9.98
C THR A 255 -0.52 -11.90 -8.83
N PRO A 256 -1.23 -10.83 -8.42
CA PRO A 256 -0.83 -10.03 -7.26
C PRO A 256 -0.78 -10.84 -5.96
N GLY A 257 0.16 -10.49 -5.09
CA GLY A 257 0.45 -11.17 -3.83
C GLY A 257 1.30 -12.43 -3.96
N LYS A 258 1.68 -12.82 -5.18
CA LYS A 258 2.59 -13.95 -5.41
C LYS A 258 4.04 -13.52 -5.54
N ASN A 259 4.94 -14.45 -5.22
CA ASN A 259 6.36 -14.26 -5.35
C ASN A 259 6.85 -14.85 -6.67
N TYR A 260 7.72 -14.12 -7.35
CA TYR A 260 8.32 -14.53 -8.61
C TYR A 260 9.83 -14.44 -8.51
N ALA A 261 10.51 -15.21 -9.36
CA ALA A 261 11.95 -15.11 -9.56
C ALA A 261 12.25 -14.83 -11.02
N VAL A 262 13.17 -13.90 -11.26
CA VAL A 262 13.67 -13.54 -12.57
C VAL A 262 15.16 -13.83 -12.65
N GLN A 263 15.59 -14.31 -13.82
CA GLN A 263 16.99 -14.49 -14.16
C GLN A 263 17.20 -14.12 -15.63
N VAL A 264 18.36 -13.52 -15.90
CA VAL A 264 18.79 -13.16 -17.24
C VAL A 264 20.09 -13.89 -17.55
N GLN A 265 20.13 -14.55 -18.70
CA GLN A 265 21.35 -15.17 -19.21
C GLN A 265 21.88 -14.37 -20.39
N ALA A 266 23.13 -13.92 -20.32
CA ALA A 266 23.82 -13.35 -21.47
C ALA A 266 24.36 -14.47 -22.37
N ILE A 267 24.01 -14.43 -23.64
CA ILE A 267 24.33 -15.43 -24.65
C ILE A 267 24.94 -14.72 -25.85
N GLU A 268 26.10 -15.19 -26.31
CA GLU A 268 26.67 -14.72 -27.58
C GLU A 268 25.91 -15.33 -28.76
N ALA A 269 25.76 -14.59 -29.86
CA ALA A 269 24.94 -15.00 -31.01
C ALA A 269 25.31 -16.38 -31.61
N GLU A 270 26.57 -16.81 -31.52
CA GLU A 270 27.07 -18.11 -31.98
C GLU A 270 27.21 -19.13 -30.83
N GLY A 271 26.71 -18.81 -29.63
CA GLY A 271 26.71 -19.71 -28.48
C GLY A 271 28.07 -19.92 -27.84
N LYS A 272 29.03 -19.01 -28.06
CA LYS A 272 30.38 -19.11 -27.49
C LYS A 272 30.36 -18.86 -25.99
N ASP A 273 31.13 -19.66 -25.27
CA ASP A 273 31.34 -19.51 -23.83
C ASP A 273 32.29 -18.32 -23.56
N MET A 274 31.68 -17.18 -23.26
CA MET A 274 32.38 -15.91 -23.00
C MET A 274 32.05 -15.32 -21.64
N PHE A 275 31.23 -15.99 -20.85
CA PHE A 275 30.75 -15.48 -19.58
C PHE A 275 31.03 -16.48 -18.47
N ILE A 276 31.44 -15.99 -17.30
CA ILE A 276 31.44 -16.82 -16.11
C ILE A 276 30.00 -17.26 -15.80
N ASN A 277 29.85 -18.44 -15.18
CA ASN A 277 28.54 -19.00 -14.83
C ASN A 277 27.57 -19.11 -16.04
N ASP A 278 28.09 -19.46 -17.22
CA ASP A 278 27.34 -19.59 -18.47
C ASP A 278 26.48 -18.36 -18.81
N GLY A 279 26.88 -17.18 -18.34
CA GLY A 279 26.16 -15.92 -18.55
C GLY A 279 24.94 -15.71 -17.66
N PHE A 280 24.62 -16.62 -16.74
CA PHE A 280 23.49 -16.49 -15.83
C PHE A 280 23.75 -15.41 -14.77
N SER A 281 22.83 -14.45 -14.67
CA SER A 281 22.72 -13.53 -13.55
C SER A 281 22.39 -14.26 -12.26
N GLU A 282 22.55 -13.57 -11.13
CA GLU A 282 21.91 -13.97 -9.88
C GLU A 282 20.38 -14.01 -10.07
N ALA A 283 19.74 -14.93 -9.36
CA ALA A 283 18.29 -15.03 -9.32
C ALA A 283 17.72 -13.92 -8.43
N VAL A 284 16.86 -13.07 -9.00
CA VAL A 284 16.22 -11.98 -8.26
C VAL A 284 14.79 -12.38 -7.93
N LYS A 285 14.49 -12.47 -6.64
CA LYS A 285 13.14 -12.66 -6.10
C LYS A 285 12.45 -11.32 -5.93
N PHE A 286 11.17 -11.24 -6.27
CA PHE A 286 10.32 -10.08 -5.98
C PHE A 286 8.88 -10.52 -5.70
N THR A 287 8.11 -9.68 -5.04
CA THR A 287 6.67 -9.88 -4.82
C THR A 287 5.92 -8.97 -5.79
N TYR A 288 5.02 -9.53 -6.59
CA TYR A 288 4.19 -8.76 -7.51
C TYR A 288 2.92 -8.32 -6.80
N GLY A 289 2.66 -7.02 -6.74
CA GLY A 289 1.51 -6.42 -6.07
C GLY A 289 1.36 -6.83 -4.60
N GLU A 290 0.15 -6.70 -4.09
CA GLU A 290 -0.26 -7.26 -2.82
C GLU A 290 -1.50 -8.11 -3.04
N LYS A 291 -1.60 -9.23 -2.32
CA LYS A 291 -2.87 -9.95 -2.28
C LYS A 291 -3.87 -9.04 -1.57
N CYS A 292 -5.04 -8.85 -2.14
CA CYS A 292 -6.06 -8.09 -1.45
C CYS A 292 -6.43 -8.80 -0.15
N GLY A 293 -6.42 -8.06 0.97
CA GLY A 293 -6.75 -8.62 2.28
C GLY A 293 -8.17 -9.18 2.29
N ILE A 294 -8.41 -10.18 3.12
CA ILE A 294 -9.76 -10.72 3.34
C ILE A 294 -10.53 -9.76 4.25
N PRO A 295 -11.79 -9.41 3.95
CA PRO A 295 -12.66 -8.72 4.90
C PRO A 295 -12.71 -9.44 6.26
N VAL A 296 -12.46 -8.70 7.34
CA VAL A 296 -12.51 -9.25 8.71
C VAL A 296 -13.76 -8.76 9.42
N ASP A 297 -14.14 -9.44 10.49
CA ASP A 297 -15.29 -9.09 11.33
C ASP A 297 -16.59 -8.97 10.49
N VAL A 298 -16.82 -9.94 9.60
CA VAL A 298 -18.08 -10.04 8.85
C VAL A 298 -19.20 -10.37 9.84
N ILE A 299 -20.20 -9.50 9.92
CA ILE A 299 -21.34 -9.57 10.83
C ILE A 299 -22.62 -9.50 9.99
N ALA A 300 -23.59 -10.36 10.32
CA ALA A 300 -24.92 -10.34 9.73
C ALA A 300 -25.94 -9.80 10.74
N ALA A 301 -26.79 -8.88 10.29
CA ALA A 301 -27.91 -8.33 11.04
C ALA A 301 -29.15 -8.33 10.15
N ILE A 302 -30.31 -8.66 10.72
CA ILE A 302 -31.54 -8.66 9.93
C ILE A 302 -31.93 -7.20 9.66
N ALA A 303 -32.24 -6.89 8.40
CA ALA A 303 -32.60 -5.54 7.95
C ALA A 303 -34.09 -5.39 7.59
N GLY A 304 -34.78 -6.51 7.41
CA GLY A 304 -36.22 -6.57 7.14
C GLY A 304 -36.68 -8.03 7.10
N LYS A 305 -37.99 -8.26 7.00
CA LYS A 305 -38.61 -9.61 7.08
C LYS A 305 -37.94 -10.66 6.16
N ASN A 306 -37.43 -10.22 5.01
CA ASN A 306 -36.77 -11.05 4.01
C ASN A 306 -35.36 -10.54 3.67
N ASP A 307 -34.82 -9.61 4.46
CA ASP A 307 -33.61 -8.87 4.12
C ASP A 307 -32.54 -9.05 5.20
N LEU A 308 -31.33 -9.41 4.79
CA LEU A 308 -30.17 -9.61 5.66
C LEU A 308 -29.08 -8.61 5.28
N LYS A 309 -28.71 -7.73 6.21
CA LYS A 309 -27.59 -6.81 6.05
C LYS A 309 -26.31 -7.46 6.57
N LEU A 310 -25.33 -7.55 5.68
CA LEU A 310 -23.96 -7.92 6.01
C LEU A 310 -23.13 -6.64 6.14
N SER A 311 -22.27 -6.58 7.15
CA SER A 311 -21.29 -5.52 7.36
C SER A 311 -19.94 -6.14 7.71
N TRP A 312 -18.83 -5.51 7.32
CA TRP A 312 -17.49 -6.01 7.61
C TRP A 312 -16.50 -4.85 7.78
N LYS A 313 -15.30 -5.15 8.27
CA LYS A 313 -14.22 -4.17 8.35
C LYS A 313 -13.40 -4.18 7.07
N THR A 314 -13.17 -2.98 6.53
CA THR A 314 -12.35 -2.77 5.33
C THR A 314 -10.87 -2.52 5.67
N GLY A 315 -9.98 -3.00 4.81
CA GLY A 315 -8.56 -2.63 4.79
C GLY A 315 -8.30 -1.41 3.91
N VAL A 316 -7.19 -0.72 4.13
CA VAL A 316 -6.83 0.55 3.46
C VAL A 316 -6.73 0.48 1.92
N SER A 317 -6.59 -0.71 1.35
CA SER A 317 -6.43 -0.94 -0.09
C SER A 317 -7.66 -1.53 -0.78
N GLN A 318 -8.74 -1.82 -0.04
CA GLN A 318 -9.96 -2.45 -0.55
C GLN A 318 -10.94 -1.40 -1.08
N GLN A 319 -11.43 -1.58 -2.30
CA GLN A 319 -12.24 -0.59 -3.04
C GLN A 319 -13.63 -1.10 -3.43
N ALA A 320 -13.78 -2.42 -3.55
CA ALA A 320 -15.07 -3.07 -3.77
C ALA A 320 -15.08 -4.43 -3.09
N PHE A 321 -16.24 -5.07 -3.03
CA PHE A 321 -16.45 -6.33 -2.33
C PHE A 321 -17.42 -7.20 -3.11
N THR A 322 -17.16 -8.50 -3.18
CA THR A 322 -18.14 -9.47 -3.68
C THR A 322 -18.69 -10.25 -2.50
N VAL A 323 -20.00 -10.14 -2.32
CA VAL A 323 -20.77 -10.90 -1.36
C VAL A 323 -21.35 -12.10 -2.09
N ARG A 324 -21.09 -13.31 -1.58
CA ARG A 324 -21.76 -14.51 -2.07
C ARG A 324 -22.61 -15.16 -0.99
N TYR A 325 -23.79 -15.64 -1.37
CA TYR A 325 -24.72 -16.30 -0.46
C TYR A 325 -25.47 -17.46 -1.12
N ARG A 326 -25.95 -18.43 -0.33
CA ARG A 326 -26.74 -19.59 -0.81
C ARG A 326 -27.62 -20.17 0.30
N GLU A 327 -28.68 -20.89 -0.07
CA GLU A 327 -29.49 -21.65 0.91
C GLU A 327 -28.66 -22.86 1.41
N ALA A 328 -28.57 -23.02 2.73
CA ALA A 328 -27.79 -24.07 3.39
C ALA A 328 -28.57 -25.39 3.42
N GLY A 329 -27.88 -26.53 3.35
CA GLY A 329 -28.49 -27.87 3.44
C GLY A 329 -27.53 -28.99 3.04
N ASP A 330 -27.99 -30.25 3.12
CA ASP A 330 -27.19 -31.44 2.80
C ASP A 330 -26.77 -31.49 1.31
N ASN A 331 -27.59 -30.89 0.43
CA ASN A 331 -27.24 -30.54 -0.94
C ASN A 331 -27.39 -29.01 -1.12
N PRO A 332 -26.32 -28.23 -0.88
CA PRO A 332 -26.41 -26.77 -0.91
C PRO A 332 -26.68 -26.25 -2.34
N SER A 333 -27.42 -25.14 -2.44
CA SER A 333 -27.70 -24.49 -3.73
C SER A 333 -26.43 -23.88 -4.36
N GLN A 334 -26.53 -23.46 -5.62
CA GLN A 334 -25.50 -22.62 -6.25
C GLN A 334 -25.31 -21.31 -5.45
N TRP A 335 -24.12 -20.74 -5.51
CA TRP A 335 -23.83 -19.43 -4.92
C TRP A 335 -24.41 -18.32 -5.80
N TYR A 336 -25.13 -17.39 -5.17
CA TYR A 336 -25.46 -16.09 -5.75
C TYR A 336 -24.36 -15.11 -5.37
N GLU A 337 -23.92 -14.26 -6.30
CA GLU A 337 -22.83 -13.28 -6.06
C GLU A 337 -23.32 -11.87 -6.41
N GLU A 338 -22.98 -10.91 -5.55
CA GLU A 338 -23.40 -9.52 -5.64
C GLU A 338 -22.22 -8.60 -5.29
N THR A 339 -22.14 -7.44 -5.94
CA THR A 339 -21.04 -6.48 -5.73
C THR A 339 -21.47 -5.31 -4.85
N SER A 340 -20.62 -4.92 -3.90
CA SER A 340 -20.77 -3.71 -3.09
C SER A 340 -19.51 -2.84 -3.15
N TYR A 341 -19.69 -1.52 -3.17
CA TYR A 341 -18.61 -0.53 -3.08
C TYR A 341 -18.46 0.06 -1.67
N LEU A 342 -19.30 -0.38 -0.75
CA LEU A 342 -19.24 -0.01 0.67
C LEU A 342 -18.92 -1.27 1.49
N PRO A 343 -18.38 -1.15 2.72
CA PRO A 343 -18.11 -2.30 3.58
C PRO A 343 -19.38 -2.91 4.22
N GLN A 344 -20.48 -2.92 3.45
CA GLN A 344 -21.78 -3.44 3.80
C GLN A 344 -22.57 -3.81 2.54
N TYR A 345 -23.50 -4.75 2.65
CA TYR A 345 -24.45 -5.09 1.59
C TYR A 345 -25.72 -5.69 2.19
N THR A 346 -26.89 -5.34 1.65
CA THR A 346 -28.17 -5.92 2.07
C THR A 346 -28.65 -6.91 1.02
N ILE A 347 -28.70 -8.18 1.40
CA ILE A 347 -29.28 -9.26 0.60
C ILE A 347 -30.79 -9.23 0.81
N THR A 348 -31.56 -9.14 -0.26
CA THR A 348 -33.03 -9.06 -0.20
C THR A 348 -33.70 -10.31 -0.75
N GLY A 349 -34.98 -10.51 -0.41
CA GLY A 349 -35.79 -11.60 -0.97
C GLY A 349 -35.42 -12.99 -0.44
N LEU A 350 -34.81 -13.08 0.74
CA LEU A 350 -34.52 -14.34 1.40
C LEU A 350 -35.82 -14.99 1.91
N LYS A 351 -35.86 -16.32 1.90
CA LYS A 351 -37.03 -17.08 2.34
C LYS A 351 -37.09 -17.12 3.88
N PRO A 352 -38.25 -16.87 4.48
CA PRO A 352 -38.43 -16.99 5.93
C PRO A 352 -38.14 -18.40 6.44
N GLY A 353 -37.57 -18.52 7.64
CA GLY A 353 -37.26 -19.79 8.31
C GLY A 353 -36.12 -20.60 7.68
N LYS A 354 -35.49 -20.10 6.61
CA LYS A 354 -34.42 -20.79 5.90
C LYS A 354 -33.05 -20.37 6.41
N LYS A 355 -32.13 -21.34 6.46
CA LYS A 355 -30.72 -21.11 6.77
C LYS A 355 -29.96 -20.78 5.50
N TYR A 356 -29.13 -19.75 5.56
CA TYR A 356 -28.28 -19.31 4.46
C TYR A 356 -26.82 -19.32 4.91
N GLU A 357 -25.92 -19.64 3.98
CA GLU A 357 -24.47 -19.45 4.11
C GLU A 357 -24.05 -18.22 3.32
N TYR A 358 -23.07 -17.48 3.83
CA TYR A 358 -22.53 -16.30 3.15
C TYR A 358 -21.02 -16.15 3.37
N GLN A 359 -20.37 -15.48 2.42
CA GLN A 359 -18.96 -15.10 2.45
C GLN A 359 -18.77 -13.76 1.74
N VAL A 360 -17.71 -13.05 2.10
CA VAL A 360 -17.34 -11.79 1.48
C VAL A 360 -15.87 -11.85 1.06
N ASN A 361 -15.54 -11.45 -0.16
CA ASN A 361 -14.17 -11.14 -0.54
C ASN A 361 -14.04 -9.62 -0.81
N ALA A 362 -12.82 -9.13 -0.82
CA ALA A 362 -12.54 -7.76 -1.23
C ALA A 362 -11.86 -7.73 -2.59
N GLN A 363 -12.08 -6.64 -3.32
CA GLN A 363 -11.36 -6.25 -4.49
C GLN A 363 -10.52 -5.02 -4.15
N CYS A 364 -9.22 -5.13 -4.37
CA CYS A 364 -8.27 -4.03 -4.30
C CYS A 364 -7.98 -3.55 -5.72
N ILE A 365 -7.21 -2.47 -5.86
CA ILE A 365 -6.83 -1.89 -7.17
C ILE A 365 -6.35 -2.96 -8.15
N TRP A 366 -5.65 -3.97 -7.65
CA TRP A 366 -4.94 -4.95 -8.48
C TRP A 366 -5.54 -6.36 -8.47
N GLY A 367 -6.70 -6.59 -7.86
CA GLY A 367 -7.37 -7.91 -7.91
C GLY A 367 -8.18 -8.28 -6.68
N PHE A 368 -8.71 -9.50 -6.70
CA PHE A 368 -9.56 -10.03 -5.63
C PHE A 368 -8.75 -10.76 -4.53
N GLY A 369 -9.23 -10.63 -3.30
CA GLY A 369 -8.78 -11.41 -2.16
C GLY A 369 -9.49 -12.76 -2.09
N ASP A 370 -9.08 -13.60 -1.13
CA ASP A 370 -9.85 -14.80 -0.83
C ASP A 370 -11.18 -14.42 -0.17
N TYR A 371 -12.16 -15.31 -0.27
CA TYR A 371 -13.40 -15.20 0.50
C TYR A 371 -13.13 -15.40 2.00
N SER A 372 -13.86 -14.67 2.84
CA SER A 372 -13.93 -14.88 4.29
C SER A 372 -14.30 -16.32 4.63
N ALA A 373 -14.11 -16.74 5.89
CA ALA A 373 -14.66 -18.02 6.33
C ALA A 373 -16.18 -18.09 6.07
N ILE A 374 -16.69 -19.28 5.75
CA ILE A 374 -18.15 -19.50 5.60
C ILE A 374 -18.80 -19.21 6.94
N GLN A 375 -19.76 -18.28 6.93
CA GLN A 375 -20.64 -18.02 8.05
C GLN A 375 -22.08 -18.34 7.64
N ALA A 376 -22.96 -18.55 8.62
CA ALA A 376 -24.35 -18.92 8.35
C ALA A 376 -25.32 -18.15 9.25
N PHE A 377 -26.50 -17.87 8.70
CA PHE A 377 -27.59 -17.18 9.38
C PHE A 377 -28.93 -17.87 9.09
N THR A 378 -29.88 -17.84 10.02
CA THR A 378 -31.22 -18.41 9.82
C THR A 378 -32.25 -17.30 9.82
N MET A 379 -33.00 -17.17 8.72
CA MET A 379 -34.02 -16.14 8.58
C MET A 379 -35.19 -16.35 9.55
N PRO A 380 -35.80 -15.27 10.06
CA PRO A 380 -37.05 -15.31 10.83
C PRO A 380 -38.17 -16.07 10.10
N ASN A 381 -39.10 -16.71 10.83
CA ASN A 381 -40.24 -17.45 10.23
C ASN A 381 -41.34 -16.49 9.71
N GLU A 382 -42.22 -16.98 8.82
CA GLU A 382 -43.29 -16.18 8.19
C GLU A 382 -44.28 -15.54 9.19
N THR A 383 -44.40 -16.12 10.38
CA THR A 383 -45.30 -15.70 11.47
C THR A 383 -44.76 -14.55 12.32
N MET A 384 -43.60 -13.98 11.99
CA MET A 384 -43.01 -12.83 12.69
C MET A 384 -43.58 -11.52 12.12
N GLU A 385 -44.10 -10.65 12.99
CA GLU A 385 -44.73 -9.36 12.68
C GLU A 385 -43.75 -8.18 12.85
N GLU A 386 -44.11 -7.01 12.32
CA GLU A 386 -43.34 -5.75 12.33
C GLU A 386 -43.18 -5.24 13.78
N GLY A 387 -42.25 -5.85 14.51
CA GLY A 387 -42.02 -5.70 15.95
C GLY A 387 -40.96 -6.66 16.50
N ASP A 388 -40.65 -7.75 15.79
CA ASP A 388 -39.61 -8.72 16.18
C ASP A 388 -38.16 -8.30 15.88
N PHE A 389 -37.95 -7.09 15.34
CA PHE A 389 -36.64 -6.58 15.00
C PHE A 389 -36.08 -5.68 16.11
N VAL A 390 -35.38 -6.31 17.06
CA VAL A 390 -34.62 -5.63 18.11
C VAL A 390 -33.13 -5.67 17.77
N CYS A 391 -32.55 -4.53 17.41
CA CYS A 391 -31.11 -4.32 17.52
C CYS A 391 -30.76 -4.24 19.02
N GLY A 392 -29.82 -5.05 19.50
CA GLY A 392 -29.43 -5.09 20.91
C GLY A 392 -29.72 -6.38 21.66
N LYS A 393 -30.00 -7.50 20.96
CA LYS A 393 -29.90 -8.82 21.59
C LYS A 393 -28.48 -8.97 22.15
N THR A 394 -28.38 -9.15 23.46
CA THR A 394 -27.10 -9.40 24.14
C THR A 394 -26.46 -10.65 23.54
N VAL A 395 -25.32 -10.46 22.87
CA VAL A 395 -24.30 -11.52 22.82
C VAL A 395 -23.98 -11.78 24.29
N SER A 396 -23.99 -13.04 24.71
CA SER A 396 -23.60 -13.42 26.06
C SER A 396 -22.22 -12.82 26.36
N GLU A 397 -22.19 -11.70 27.08
CA GLU A 397 -20.97 -11.15 27.64
C GLU A 397 -20.38 -12.26 28.51
N GLY A 398 -19.21 -12.75 28.13
CA GLY A 398 -18.47 -13.66 28.99
C GLY A 398 -18.22 -12.92 30.30
N GLU A 399 -18.84 -13.39 31.39
CA GLU A 399 -18.60 -12.87 32.73
C GLU A 399 -17.08 -12.72 32.94
N VAL A 400 -16.63 -11.50 33.28
CA VAL A 400 -15.23 -11.28 33.66
C VAL A 400 -15.00 -12.04 34.96
N ALA A 401 -14.48 -13.27 34.84
CA ALA A 401 -14.34 -14.22 35.95
C ALA A 401 -13.35 -13.74 37.03
N ASN A 402 -12.33 -12.96 36.64
CA ASN A 402 -11.36 -12.38 37.56
C ASN A 402 -11.85 -11.03 38.09
N ARG A 403 -12.02 -10.90 39.42
CA ARG A 403 -12.37 -9.64 40.10
C ARG A 403 -11.33 -9.17 41.11
N THR A 404 -10.10 -9.68 41.04
CA THR A 404 -9.00 -9.20 41.89
C THR A 404 -8.58 -7.81 41.43
N GLY A 405 -8.77 -6.80 42.28
CA GLY A 405 -8.50 -5.40 41.94
C GLY A 405 -7.03 -5.12 41.64
N LEU A 406 -6.77 -4.33 40.60
CA LEU A 406 -5.42 -3.89 40.22
C LEU A 406 -4.87 -2.90 41.27
N GLU A 407 -3.62 -3.08 41.73
CA GLU A 407 -3.05 -2.24 42.79
C GLU A 407 -2.87 -0.77 42.37
N THR A 408 -2.30 -0.52 41.19
CA THR A 408 -2.07 0.83 40.65
C THR A 408 -2.32 0.89 39.14
N LEU A 409 -2.93 1.97 38.67
CA LEU A 409 -3.12 2.29 37.26
C LEU A 409 -2.30 3.54 36.90
N LYS A 410 -1.42 3.46 35.89
CA LYS A 410 -0.46 4.52 35.54
C LYS A 410 -0.74 5.13 34.17
N GLU A 411 -0.20 6.32 33.93
CA GLU A 411 -0.19 6.92 32.59
C GLU A 411 0.47 5.98 31.58
N GLY A 412 -0.16 5.82 30.41
CA GLY A 412 0.23 4.90 29.34
C GLY A 412 -0.33 3.48 29.47
N ASP A 413 -0.97 3.12 30.60
CA ASP A 413 -1.63 1.81 30.71
C ASP A 413 -2.87 1.73 29.81
N VAL A 414 -3.10 0.54 29.22
CA VAL A 414 -4.31 0.26 28.44
C VAL A 414 -5.22 -0.66 29.22
N ILE A 415 -6.46 -0.23 29.46
CA ILE A 415 -7.53 -1.02 30.08
C ILE A 415 -8.60 -1.37 29.03
N ILE A 416 -9.29 -2.49 29.25
CA ILE A 416 -10.35 -3.00 28.37
C ILE A 416 -11.69 -2.80 29.07
N ALA A 417 -12.60 -2.04 28.48
CA ALA A 417 -13.97 -1.83 28.95
C ALA A 417 -14.95 -2.34 27.89
N GLY A 418 -15.58 -3.49 28.14
CA GLY A 418 -16.31 -4.24 27.10
C GLY A 418 -15.38 -4.59 25.93
N ASP A 419 -15.75 -4.16 24.73
CA ASP A 419 -14.96 -4.32 23.50
C ASP A 419 -13.96 -3.17 23.23
N PHE A 420 -13.93 -2.15 24.10
CA PHE A 420 -13.16 -0.94 23.87
C PHE A 420 -11.84 -0.93 24.64
N LYS A 421 -10.80 -0.38 24.00
CA LYS A 421 -9.49 -0.15 24.62
C LYS A 421 -9.37 1.32 25.03
N VAL A 422 -9.04 1.56 26.29
CA VAL A 422 -8.84 2.88 26.87
C VAL A 422 -7.39 3.03 27.32
N GLU A 423 -6.68 3.99 26.72
CA GLU A 423 -5.31 4.37 27.07
C GLU A 423 -5.34 5.46 28.14
N VAL A 424 -4.81 5.18 29.32
CA VAL A 424 -4.86 6.06 30.48
C VAL A 424 -3.88 7.21 30.32
N LYS A 425 -4.36 8.44 30.46
CA LYS A 425 -3.52 9.65 30.52
C LYS A 425 -3.22 10.03 31.96
N LYS A 426 -4.23 10.00 32.83
CA LYS A 426 -4.08 10.29 34.25
C LYS A 426 -5.05 9.40 35.02
N ALA A 427 -4.59 8.77 36.09
CA ALA A 427 -5.45 8.00 36.98
C ALA A 427 -5.06 8.25 38.45
N GLU A 428 -6.08 8.29 39.30
CA GLU A 428 -6.01 8.42 40.75
C GLU A 428 -6.87 7.31 41.36
N GLY A 429 -6.41 6.70 42.45
CA GLY A 429 -7.04 5.53 43.06
C GLY A 429 -6.07 4.37 43.29
N SER A 430 -6.56 3.30 43.93
CA SER A 430 -5.78 2.09 44.23
C SER A 430 -6.70 0.90 44.49
N LYS A 431 -6.15 -0.32 44.48
CA LYS A 431 -6.87 -1.57 44.82
C LYS A 431 -8.14 -1.80 43.99
N GLY A 432 -8.03 -1.57 42.69
CA GLY A 432 -9.06 -1.84 41.70
C GLY A 432 -10.00 -0.67 41.41
N SER A 433 -10.12 0.33 42.30
CA SER A 433 -10.94 1.51 42.04
C SER A 433 -10.10 2.68 41.52
N PHE A 434 -10.45 3.22 40.36
CA PHE A 434 -9.73 4.30 39.69
C PHE A 434 -10.67 5.38 39.15
N SER A 435 -10.21 6.63 39.18
CA SER A 435 -10.81 7.78 38.50
C SER A 435 -9.73 8.55 37.75
N GLY A 436 -10.06 9.16 36.62
CA GLY A 436 -9.04 9.73 35.77
C GLY A 436 -9.54 10.14 34.40
N ASN A 437 -8.60 10.34 33.49
CA ASN A 437 -8.88 10.58 32.09
C ASN A 437 -7.93 9.78 31.19
N GLY A 438 -8.33 9.60 29.94
CA GLY A 438 -7.65 8.77 28.97
C GLY A 438 -8.13 9.05 27.56
N LYS A 439 -7.82 8.11 26.67
CA LYS A 439 -8.27 8.12 25.29
C LYS A 439 -8.85 6.75 24.94
N ILE A 440 -10.09 6.71 24.46
CA ILE A 440 -10.74 5.49 23.97
C ILE A 440 -10.54 5.37 22.47
N LYS A 441 -10.21 4.16 21.99
CA LYS A 441 -10.14 3.86 20.56
C LYS A 441 -11.42 3.14 20.15
N VAL A 442 -12.20 3.74 19.26
CA VAL A 442 -13.51 3.23 18.83
C VAL A 442 -13.35 2.36 17.57
N PRO A 443 -13.45 1.02 17.66
CA PRO A 443 -13.09 0.15 16.53
C PRO A 443 -14.03 0.26 15.33
N PHE A 444 -15.31 0.56 15.55
CA PHE A 444 -16.33 0.70 14.51
C PHE A 444 -16.44 2.11 13.90
N LEU A 445 -15.68 3.08 14.43
CA LEU A 445 -15.51 4.42 13.85
C LEU A 445 -14.07 4.61 13.37
N ASN A 446 -13.54 3.70 12.53
CA ASN A 446 -12.17 3.80 11.98
C ASN A 446 -11.05 4.07 13.01
N PHE A 447 -11.15 3.53 14.24
CA PHE A 447 -10.19 3.79 15.33
C PHE A 447 -10.04 5.25 15.73
N VAL A 448 -11.06 6.07 15.51
CA VAL A 448 -11.13 7.43 16.06
C VAL A 448 -10.81 7.36 17.56
N THR A 449 -9.88 8.22 17.97
CA THR A 449 -9.39 8.29 19.34
C THR A 449 -10.07 9.45 20.04
N LEU A 450 -10.99 9.14 20.95
CA LEU A 450 -11.77 10.15 21.66
C LEU A 450 -11.21 10.32 23.08
N PRO A 451 -11.02 11.55 23.58
CA PRO A 451 -10.66 11.76 24.97
C PRO A 451 -11.83 11.33 25.86
N VAL A 452 -11.53 10.72 27.00
CA VAL A 452 -12.51 10.18 27.95
C VAL A 452 -12.16 10.53 29.37
N VAL A 453 -13.17 10.67 30.22
CA VAL A 453 -13.08 10.77 31.68
C VAL A 453 -13.74 9.55 32.29
N PHE A 454 -13.13 8.97 33.31
CA PHE A 454 -13.70 7.84 34.04
C PHE A 454 -13.71 8.13 35.54
N LYS A 455 -14.81 7.80 36.20
CA LYS A 455 -15.00 8.03 37.63
C LYS A 455 -15.41 6.73 38.30
N ASN A 456 -14.62 6.34 39.31
CA ASN A 456 -14.87 5.19 40.17
C ASN A 456 -15.05 3.87 39.40
N ILE A 457 -14.21 3.63 38.41
CA ILE A 457 -14.19 2.37 37.65
C ILE A 457 -13.49 1.28 38.44
N SER A 458 -13.96 0.04 38.29
CA SER A 458 -13.35 -1.14 38.89
C SER A 458 -12.59 -1.95 37.83
N VAL A 459 -11.27 -2.03 37.98
CA VAL A 459 -10.35 -2.69 37.04
C VAL A 459 -9.62 -3.83 37.74
N ASN A 460 -9.64 -5.01 37.13
CA ASN A 460 -8.98 -6.21 37.66
C ASN A 460 -7.50 -6.31 37.26
N THR A 461 -6.78 -7.32 37.76
CA THR A 461 -5.37 -7.58 37.43
C THR A 461 -5.11 -7.90 35.95
N ASP A 462 -6.13 -8.29 35.18
CA ASP A 462 -6.06 -8.50 33.71
C ASP A 462 -6.25 -7.19 32.92
N LYS A 463 -6.29 -6.04 33.60
CA LYS A 463 -6.62 -4.72 33.04
C LYS A 463 -8.01 -4.66 32.38
N LYS A 464 -8.94 -5.53 32.80
CA LYS A 464 -10.34 -5.49 32.36
C LYS A 464 -11.20 -4.76 33.38
N MET A 465 -12.01 -3.83 32.89
CA MET A 465 -13.02 -3.14 33.66
C MET A 465 -14.23 -4.05 33.84
N TYR A 466 -14.67 -4.20 35.09
CA TYR A 466 -15.82 -5.05 35.43
C TYR A 466 -16.93 -4.30 36.17
N ALA A 467 -16.72 -3.01 36.50
CA ALA A 467 -17.76 -2.11 37.00
C ALA A 467 -17.38 -0.64 36.79
N GLY A 468 -18.37 0.26 36.81
CA GLY A 468 -18.20 1.72 36.61
C GLY A 468 -18.56 2.19 35.20
N VAL A 469 -18.32 3.46 34.90
CA VAL A 469 -18.61 4.07 33.58
C VAL A 469 -17.44 4.93 33.11
N ILE A 470 -17.18 4.92 31.80
CA ILE A 470 -16.22 5.78 31.11
C ILE A 470 -17.02 6.70 30.17
N GLU A 471 -16.85 8.01 30.33
CA GLU A 471 -17.59 9.07 29.64
C GLU A 471 -16.68 9.77 28.62
N LEU A 472 -17.23 10.20 27.47
CA LEU A 472 -16.47 10.99 26.49
C LEU A 472 -16.24 12.42 27.01
N GLN A 473 -15.03 12.92 26.83
CA GLN A 473 -14.67 14.32 27.12
C GLN A 473 -14.95 15.15 25.85
N ARG A 474 -16.07 15.88 25.80
CA ARG A 474 -16.35 16.80 24.68
C ARG A 474 -15.78 18.20 24.97
N ASP A 475 -15.14 18.80 23.96
CA ASP A 475 -14.89 20.25 23.89
C ASP A 475 -16.22 20.98 23.58
N ASP A 476 -16.39 22.22 24.04
CA ASP A 476 -17.67 22.93 23.96
C ASP A 476 -17.99 23.50 22.57
N ILE A 477 -19.29 23.61 22.24
CA ILE A 477 -19.78 24.21 20.99
C ILE A 477 -19.38 25.69 20.87
N LYS A 478 -19.08 26.38 21.98
CA LYS A 478 -18.51 27.73 21.90
C LYS A 478 -17.16 27.69 21.20
N THR A 479 -16.31 26.71 21.53
CA THR A 479 -15.02 26.49 20.88
C THR A 479 -15.19 26.02 19.43
N VAL A 480 -16.16 25.16 19.12
CA VAL A 480 -16.45 24.75 17.73
C VAL A 480 -17.01 25.91 16.90
N THR A 481 -17.92 26.71 17.47
CA THR A 481 -18.52 27.90 16.83
C THR A 481 -17.51 29.03 16.69
N ASP A 482 -16.66 29.24 17.69
CA ASP A 482 -15.56 30.20 17.66
C ASP A 482 -14.52 29.74 16.62
N ASN A 483 -14.18 28.43 16.55
CA ASN A 483 -13.28 27.89 15.52
C ASN A 483 -13.88 27.95 14.11
N MET A 484 -15.19 27.75 13.96
CA MET A 484 -15.90 27.83 12.68
C MET A 484 -16.01 29.29 12.21
N ASN A 485 -16.30 30.21 13.14
CA ASN A 485 -16.31 31.65 12.88
C ASN A 485 -14.90 32.18 12.61
N GLU A 486 -13.87 31.74 13.33
CA GLU A 486 -12.47 32.10 13.11
C GLU A 486 -11.95 31.54 11.77
N ALA A 487 -12.31 30.31 11.41
CA ALA A 487 -11.96 29.73 10.11
C ALA A 487 -12.65 30.44 8.95
N LEU A 488 -13.93 30.80 9.12
CA LEU A 488 -14.70 31.55 8.13
C LEU A 488 -14.21 33.00 8.02
N ASP A 489 -14.02 33.70 9.14
CA ASP A 489 -13.47 35.06 9.17
C ASP A 489 -12.07 35.09 8.57
N GLY A 490 -11.22 34.10 8.88
CA GLY A 490 -9.89 33.96 8.28
C GLY A 490 -9.93 33.69 6.76
N TYR A 491 -10.97 33.01 6.25
CA TYR A 491 -11.14 32.81 4.82
C TYR A 491 -11.73 34.03 4.10
N LEU A 492 -12.67 34.73 4.73
CA LEU A 492 -13.22 35.99 4.24
C LEU A 492 -12.15 37.10 4.24
N GLU A 493 -11.25 37.11 5.23
CA GLU A 493 -10.07 37.98 5.24
C GLU A 493 -9.14 37.66 4.07
N LYS A 494 -8.86 36.38 3.76
CA LYS A 494 -8.08 36.01 2.57
C LYS A 494 -8.71 36.49 1.26
N ILE A 495 -10.04 36.47 1.15
CA ILE A 495 -10.75 37.01 -0.02
C ILE A 495 -10.61 38.53 -0.10
N SER A 496 -10.76 39.24 1.03
CA SER A 496 -10.52 40.69 1.11
C SER A 496 -9.09 41.04 0.72
N ASP A 497 -8.12 40.24 1.17
CA ASP A 497 -6.70 40.41 0.90
C ASP A 497 -6.37 40.20 -0.60
N ILE A 498 -7.11 39.33 -1.30
CA ILE A 498 -7.05 39.20 -2.77
C ILE A 498 -7.53 40.47 -3.46
N VAL A 499 -8.65 41.03 -3.03
CA VAL A 499 -9.23 42.25 -3.62
C VAL A 499 -8.21 43.40 -3.53
N ASP A 500 -7.56 43.54 -2.38
CA ASP A 500 -6.55 44.57 -2.14
C ASP A 500 -5.23 44.29 -2.91
N LYS A 501 -4.81 43.04 -3.03
CA LYS A 501 -3.57 42.64 -3.74
C LYS A 501 -3.69 42.73 -5.27
N ILE A 502 -4.88 42.52 -5.83
CA ILE A 502 -5.13 42.69 -7.27
C ILE A 502 -4.87 44.14 -7.71
N ASP A 503 -5.11 45.10 -6.83
CA ASP A 503 -4.90 46.53 -7.10
C ASP A 503 -3.43 46.97 -6.88
N THR A 504 -2.58 46.16 -6.21
CA THR A 504 -1.24 46.61 -5.76
C THR A 504 -0.05 45.72 -6.17
N ALA A 505 -0.15 44.39 -6.08
CA ALA A 505 0.96 43.44 -6.28
C ALA A 505 0.87 42.58 -7.55
N GLY A 506 -0.28 42.61 -8.24
CA GLY A 506 -0.49 41.95 -9.52
C GLY A 506 -0.97 40.49 -9.41
N LEU A 507 -1.71 40.07 -10.46
CA LEU A 507 -2.46 38.81 -10.57
C LEU A 507 -1.66 37.53 -10.22
N LYS A 508 -0.34 37.53 -10.40
CA LYS A 508 0.53 36.37 -10.15
C LYS A 508 0.82 36.09 -8.67
N SER A 509 0.55 37.04 -7.79
CA SER A 509 0.81 36.91 -6.34
C SER A 509 -0.31 36.22 -5.56
N ILE A 510 -1.39 35.83 -6.26
CA ILE A 510 -2.62 35.30 -5.68
C ILE A 510 -2.58 33.77 -5.72
N ASP A 511 -2.73 33.12 -4.57
CA ASP A 511 -2.81 31.67 -4.45
C ASP A 511 -4.26 31.17 -4.60
N ALA A 512 -4.79 31.26 -5.82
CA ALA A 512 -6.15 30.81 -6.13
C ALA A 512 -6.33 29.29 -5.90
N ALA A 513 -5.27 28.51 -6.12
CA ALA A 513 -5.27 27.05 -5.94
C ALA A 513 -5.34 26.64 -4.46
N GLY A 514 -4.57 27.29 -3.58
CA GLY A 514 -4.65 27.08 -2.14
C GLY A 514 -6.01 27.44 -1.55
N MET A 515 -6.66 28.47 -2.08
CA MET A 515 -7.99 28.88 -1.65
C MET A 515 -9.10 27.96 -2.14
N LEU A 516 -8.99 27.38 -3.34
CA LEU A 516 -9.89 26.31 -3.80
C LEU A 516 -9.78 25.08 -2.90
N ALA A 517 -8.58 24.71 -2.47
CA ALA A 517 -8.38 23.61 -1.55
C ALA A 517 -8.95 23.90 -0.14
N ASP A 518 -8.91 25.14 0.33
CA ASP A 518 -9.55 25.54 1.58
C ASP A 518 -11.09 25.59 1.46
N LEU A 519 -11.62 26.03 0.32
CA LEU A 519 -13.06 26.04 0.03
C LEU A 519 -13.66 24.62 -0.03
N ASP A 520 -12.96 23.67 -0.63
CA ASP A 520 -13.41 22.28 -0.71
C ASP A 520 -13.47 21.61 0.67
N LYS A 521 -12.60 22.01 1.61
CA LYS A 521 -12.70 21.57 3.01
C LYS A 521 -13.94 22.13 3.70
N MET A 522 -14.29 23.39 3.43
CA MET A 522 -15.48 24.04 4.02
C MET A 522 -16.78 23.45 3.50
N LYS A 523 -16.85 23.11 2.20
CA LYS A 523 -18.03 22.43 1.62
C LYS A 523 -18.29 21.04 2.21
N GLY A 524 -17.31 20.43 2.87
CA GLY A 524 -17.42 19.14 3.54
C GLY A 524 -17.98 19.19 4.97
N TRP A 525 -18.45 20.35 5.44
CA TRP A 525 -19.07 20.49 6.75
C TRP A 525 -20.57 20.14 6.66
N ASP A 526 -20.98 19.08 7.36
CA ASP A 526 -22.34 18.54 7.36
C ASP A 526 -23.38 19.52 7.93
N GLU A 527 -22.92 20.56 8.63
CA GLU A 527 -23.74 21.58 9.30
C GLU A 527 -24.15 22.76 8.38
N LEU A 528 -23.62 22.83 7.15
CA LEU A 528 -23.92 23.91 6.21
C LEU A 528 -25.26 23.69 5.49
N ASP A 529 -26.08 24.73 5.45
CA ASP A 529 -27.32 24.69 4.67
C ASP A 529 -27.06 24.78 3.16
N ASN A 530 -28.05 24.35 2.36
CA ASN A 530 -27.93 24.34 0.90
C ASN A 530 -27.69 25.74 0.32
N ALA A 531 -28.24 26.80 0.94
CA ALA A 531 -28.05 28.18 0.49
C ALA A 531 -26.59 28.63 0.66
N THR A 532 -25.95 28.24 1.76
CA THR A 532 -24.54 28.50 2.03
C THR A 532 -23.63 27.68 1.12
N LEU A 533 -23.96 26.39 0.89
CA LEU A 533 -23.23 25.53 -0.04
C LEU A 533 -23.27 26.07 -1.48
N GLU A 534 -24.42 26.62 -1.91
CA GLU A 534 -24.58 27.26 -3.22
C GLU A 534 -23.65 28.50 -3.33
N LYS A 535 -23.63 29.36 -2.32
CA LYS A 535 -22.77 30.55 -2.29
C LYS A 535 -21.28 30.21 -2.26
N LEU A 536 -20.88 29.19 -1.51
CA LEU A 536 -19.52 28.66 -1.54
C LEU A 536 -19.18 28.05 -2.91
N GLY A 537 -20.16 27.43 -3.59
CA GLY A 537 -20.04 26.98 -4.99
C GLY A 537 -19.74 28.12 -5.98
N GLU A 538 -20.47 29.23 -5.85
CA GLU A 538 -20.28 30.43 -6.68
C GLU A 538 -18.89 31.06 -6.47
N ILE A 539 -18.42 31.13 -5.21
CA ILE A 539 -17.06 31.59 -4.88
C ILE A 539 -16.00 30.69 -5.55
N GLY A 540 -16.18 29.37 -5.50
CA GLY A 540 -15.27 28.42 -6.14
C GLY A 540 -15.17 28.61 -7.65
N THR A 541 -16.30 28.84 -8.31
CA THR A 541 -16.34 29.14 -9.75
C THR A 541 -15.52 30.39 -10.08
N LYS A 542 -15.63 31.44 -9.28
CA LYS A 542 -14.89 32.69 -9.49
C LYS A 542 -13.39 32.56 -9.21
N LEU A 543 -12.99 31.74 -8.24
CA LEU A 543 -11.58 31.42 -8.00
C LEU A 543 -10.97 30.62 -9.16
N GLN A 544 -11.74 29.71 -9.78
CA GLN A 544 -11.30 28.99 -10.99
C GLN A 544 -11.15 29.93 -12.19
N GLU A 545 -12.08 30.87 -12.40
CA GLU A 545 -11.94 31.91 -13.44
C GLU A 545 -10.66 32.74 -13.23
N LEU A 546 -10.33 33.06 -11.97
CA LEU A 546 -9.13 33.80 -11.63
C LEU A 546 -7.84 33.00 -11.89
N GLN A 547 -7.85 31.70 -11.60
CA GLN A 547 -6.75 30.79 -11.93
C GLN A 547 -6.53 30.67 -13.45
N GLN A 548 -7.60 30.56 -14.23
CA GLN A 548 -7.50 30.50 -15.70
C GLN A 548 -6.92 31.79 -16.29
N LEU A 549 -7.24 32.96 -15.71
CA LEU A 549 -6.65 34.24 -16.09
C LEU A 549 -5.15 34.35 -15.77
N GLN A 550 -4.68 33.68 -14.69
CA GLN A 550 -3.25 33.60 -14.39
C GLN A 550 -2.48 32.84 -15.48
N GLU A 551 -3.08 31.76 -16.00
CA GLU A 551 -2.45 30.83 -16.95
C GLU A 551 -2.58 31.26 -18.43
N ALA A 552 -3.49 32.18 -18.75
CA ALA A 552 -3.77 32.61 -20.13
C ALA A 552 -2.54 33.27 -20.80
N GLN A 553 -1.99 32.70 -21.89
CA GLN A 553 -0.80 33.27 -22.56
C GLN A 553 -1.12 34.34 -23.62
N ASN A 554 -2.39 34.48 -24.03
CA ASN A 554 -2.82 35.25 -25.20
C ASN A 554 -3.42 36.64 -24.88
N MET A 555 -3.29 37.13 -23.64
CA MET A 555 -3.86 38.42 -23.20
C MET A 555 -2.76 39.39 -22.77
N THR A 556 -2.94 40.68 -23.04
CA THR A 556 -1.98 41.69 -22.56
C THR A 556 -2.06 41.85 -21.04
N PRO A 557 -0.99 42.35 -20.39
CA PRO A 557 -1.00 42.62 -18.96
C PRO A 557 -2.15 43.53 -18.51
N GLU A 558 -2.51 44.55 -19.31
CA GLU A 558 -3.62 45.46 -18.97
C GLU A 558 -4.99 44.76 -19.06
N GLU A 559 -5.19 43.91 -20.07
CA GLU A 559 -6.43 43.15 -20.24
C GLU A 559 -6.65 42.17 -19.09
N LYS A 560 -5.58 41.48 -18.66
CA LYS A 560 -5.62 40.58 -17.51
C LYS A 560 -5.94 41.30 -16.21
N GLN A 561 -5.38 42.49 -16.02
CA GLN A 561 -5.62 43.28 -14.81
C GLN A 561 -7.08 43.78 -14.75
N SER A 562 -7.64 44.23 -15.87
CA SER A 562 -9.04 44.67 -15.94
C SER A 562 -10.02 43.51 -15.69
N ALA A 563 -9.74 42.32 -16.24
CA ALA A 563 -10.55 41.13 -16.01
C ALA A 563 -10.44 40.63 -14.55
N ALA A 564 -9.24 40.62 -13.98
CA ALA A 564 -9.01 40.25 -12.58
C ALA A 564 -9.75 41.16 -11.60
N LYS A 565 -9.79 42.47 -11.86
CA LYS A 565 -10.51 43.44 -11.03
C LYS A 565 -12.02 43.16 -10.98
N LYS A 566 -12.63 42.82 -12.11
CA LYS A 566 -14.06 42.46 -12.16
C LYS A 566 -14.37 41.19 -11.37
N ILE A 567 -13.50 40.19 -11.44
CA ILE A 567 -13.67 38.94 -10.68
C ILE A 567 -13.50 39.20 -9.18
N ALA A 568 -12.55 40.06 -8.79
CA ALA A 568 -12.34 40.48 -7.41
C ALA A 568 -13.59 41.13 -6.80
N GLU A 569 -14.20 42.07 -7.52
CA GLU A 569 -15.44 42.75 -7.08
C GLU A 569 -16.60 41.75 -6.90
N GLN A 570 -16.69 40.74 -7.77
CA GLN A 570 -17.70 39.68 -7.67
C GLN A 570 -17.42 38.73 -6.49
N LEU A 571 -16.17 38.36 -6.26
CA LEU A 571 -15.75 37.52 -5.13
C LEU A 571 -16.08 38.19 -3.79
N GLN A 572 -15.83 39.50 -3.66
CA GLN A 572 -16.16 40.24 -2.44
C GLN A 572 -17.66 40.23 -2.15
N LYS A 573 -18.49 40.48 -3.17
CA LYS A 573 -19.94 40.47 -3.01
C LYS A 573 -20.46 39.10 -2.56
N LEU A 574 -19.97 38.02 -3.15
CA LEU A 574 -20.37 36.65 -2.80
C LEU A 574 -19.94 36.28 -1.37
N ALA A 575 -18.75 36.73 -0.96
CA ALA A 575 -18.23 36.53 0.39
C ALA A 575 -19.11 37.21 1.46
N ASP A 576 -19.54 38.45 1.19
CA ASP A 576 -20.45 39.19 2.09
C ASP A 576 -21.84 38.51 2.19
N GLU A 577 -22.37 37.99 1.07
CA GLU A 577 -23.64 37.26 1.02
C GLU A 577 -23.58 35.92 1.79
N ALA A 578 -22.47 35.17 1.68
CA ALA A 578 -22.27 33.93 2.43
C ALA A 578 -22.22 34.19 3.95
N LYS A 579 -21.52 35.25 4.38
CA LYS A 579 -21.45 35.66 5.79
C LYS A 579 -22.83 36.00 6.37
N ALA A 580 -23.66 36.68 5.59
CA ALA A 580 -25.02 37.06 6.01
C ALA A 580 -25.93 35.83 6.20
N THR A 581 -25.81 34.83 5.32
CA THR A 581 -26.62 33.60 5.33
C THR A 581 -26.33 32.75 6.58
N ILE A 582 -25.06 32.54 6.89
CA ILE A 582 -24.61 31.78 8.08
C ILE A 582 -25.10 32.44 9.37
N LYS A 583 -25.02 33.77 9.45
CA LYS A 583 -25.50 34.53 10.62
C LYS A 583 -27.01 34.40 10.81
N ALA A 584 -27.79 34.32 9.73
CA ALA A 584 -29.23 34.13 9.79
C ALA A 584 -29.60 32.74 10.33
N ALA A 585 -28.95 31.68 9.82
CA ALA A 585 -29.20 30.30 10.25
C ALA A 585 -28.94 30.08 11.75
N LEU A 586 -27.88 30.67 12.30
CA LEU A 586 -27.55 30.61 13.74
C LEU A 586 -28.61 31.26 14.63
N GLU A 587 -29.25 32.34 14.18
CA GLU A 587 -30.33 32.99 14.92
C GLU A 587 -31.64 32.20 14.90
N GLU A 588 -31.89 31.42 13.83
CA GLU A 588 -33.04 30.52 13.77
C GLU A 588 -32.88 29.32 14.72
N LEU A 589 -31.68 28.74 14.79
CA LEU A 589 -31.36 27.64 15.70
C LEU A 589 -31.57 28.04 17.18
N LYS A 590 -31.15 29.25 17.57
CA LYS A 590 -31.35 29.78 18.94
C LYS A 590 -32.82 29.86 19.34
N LYS A 591 -33.70 30.25 18.43
CA LYS A 591 -35.15 30.35 18.69
C LYS A 591 -35.78 28.98 18.93
N LEU A 592 -35.36 27.97 18.17
CA LEU A 592 -35.85 26.59 18.29
C LEU A 592 -35.49 25.96 19.64
N VAL A 593 -34.24 26.11 20.08
CA VAL A 593 -33.79 25.59 21.38
C VAL A 593 -34.50 26.30 22.53
N ASN A 594 -34.73 27.61 22.41
CA ASN A 594 -35.40 28.38 23.46
C ASN A 594 -36.85 27.94 23.69
N ILE A 595 -37.61 27.67 22.62
CA ILE A 595 -39.02 27.23 22.76
C ILE A 595 -39.13 25.81 23.31
N PHE A 596 -38.18 24.92 22.96
CA PHE A 596 -38.07 23.58 23.53
C PHE A 596 -37.83 23.63 25.04
N ARG A 597 -36.88 24.45 25.51
CA ARG A 597 -36.59 24.63 26.95
C ARG A 597 -37.78 25.17 27.73
N LYS A 598 -38.56 26.09 27.15
CA LYS A 598 -39.81 26.57 27.75
C LYS A 598 -40.85 25.45 27.89
N GLY A 599 -40.97 24.60 26.88
CA GLY A 599 -41.84 23.41 26.92
C GLY A 599 -41.47 22.43 28.03
N LEU A 600 -40.17 22.12 28.19
CA LEU A 600 -39.66 21.29 29.30
C LEU A 600 -39.96 21.91 30.67
N THR A 601 -39.79 23.23 30.80
CA THR A 601 -40.06 23.96 32.05
C THR A 601 -41.55 23.87 32.45
N GLU A 602 -42.46 23.92 31.49
CA GLU A 602 -43.90 23.72 31.76
C GLU A 602 -44.24 22.26 32.10
N ILE A 603 -43.58 21.27 31.48
CA ILE A 603 -43.75 19.85 31.83
C ILE A 603 -43.29 19.56 33.25
N ARG A 604 -42.21 20.21 33.71
CA ARG A 604 -41.67 20.05 35.07
C ARG A 604 -42.71 20.34 36.15
N LYS A 605 -43.63 21.28 35.92
CA LYS A 605 -44.71 21.59 36.87
C LYS A 605 -45.63 20.39 37.13
N ASP A 606 -45.78 19.52 36.14
CA ASP A 606 -46.59 18.31 36.24
C ASP A 606 -45.85 17.09 36.82
N TYR A 607 -44.53 17.19 37.02
CA TYR A 607 -43.64 16.11 37.50
C TYR A 607 -42.65 16.62 38.55
N SER A 608 -43.18 17.24 39.63
CA SER A 608 -42.36 17.72 40.74
C SER A 608 -41.60 16.58 41.45
N ALA A 609 -40.53 16.92 42.17
CA ALA A 609 -39.74 15.96 42.95
C ALA A 609 -40.62 15.15 43.94
N ASP A 610 -41.64 15.78 44.54
CA ASP A 610 -42.60 15.13 45.42
C ASP A 610 -43.45 14.09 44.67
N LYS A 611 -43.86 14.41 43.43
CA LYS A 611 -44.64 13.50 42.59
C LYS A 611 -43.81 12.32 42.08
N ILE A 612 -42.54 12.54 41.74
CA ILE A 612 -41.60 11.46 41.39
C ILE A 612 -41.41 10.51 42.59
N THR A 613 -41.30 11.07 43.79
CA THR A 613 -41.21 10.28 45.04
C THR A 613 -42.47 9.47 45.29
N ALA A 614 -43.66 10.06 45.06
CA ALA A 614 -44.92 9.34 45.17
C ALA A 614 -45.05 8.19 44.15
N LEU A 615 -44.61 8.40 42.90
CA LEU A 615 -44.59 7.36 41.86
C LEU A 615 -43.62 6.21 42.21
N LYS A 616 -42.47 6.53 42.83
CA LYS A 616 -41.52 5.52 43.31
C LYS A 616 -42.15 4.63 44.40
N ASN A 617 -42.83 5.24 45.37
CA ASN A 617 -43.50 4.51 46.44
C ASN A 617 -44.63 3.62 45.92
N ASP A 618 -45.45 4.11 44.99
CA ASP A 618 -46.52 3.30 44.37
C ASP A 618 -45.94 2.10 43.61
N PHE A 619 -44.88 2.32 42.82
CA PHE A 619 -44.19 1.25 42.12
C PHE A 619 -43.63 0.16 43.05
N GLU A 620 -42.98 0.54 44.16
CA GLU A 620 -42.44 -0.41 45.13
C GLU A 620 -43.54 -1.26 45.79
N GLU A 621 -44.69 -0.64 46.10
CA GLU A 621 -45.85 -1.35 46.64
C GLU A 621 -46.40 -2.38 45.64
N LYS A 622 -46.59 -1.98 44.37
CA LYS A 622 -47.11 -2.89 43.32
C LYS A 622 -46.12 -3.99 42.96
N TYR A 623 -44.81 -3.67 42.93
CA TYR A 623 -43.74 -4.65 42.71
C TYR A 623 -43.78 -5.76 43.75
N LYS A 624 -43.90 -5.38 45.04
CA LYS A 624 -43.98 -6.36 46.14
C LYS A 624 -45.16 -7.30 45.97
N LYS A 625 -46.35 -6.76 45.65
CA LYS A 625 -47.57 -7.54 45.40
C LYS A 625 -47.42 -8.47 44.19
N ALA A 626 -46.81 -8.00 43.10
CA ALA A 626 -46.55 -8.80 41.91
C ALA A 626 -45.56 -9.94 42.18
N LYS A 627 -44.48 -9.67 42.93
CA LYS A 627 -43.51 -10.68 43.36
C LYS A 627 -44.16 -11.77 44.23
N GLU A 628 -44.92 -11.38 45.25
CA GLU A 628 -45.66 -12.32 46.11
C GLU A 628 -46.64 -13.19 45.29
N PHE A 629 -47.31 -12.60 44.29
CA PHE A 629 -48.20 -13.33 43.39
C PHE A 629 -47.44 -14.36 42.54
N ILE A 630 -46.29 -13.98 41.97
CA ILE A 630 -45.48 -14.87 41.13
C ILE A 630 -44.90 -16.01 41.98
N ASP A 631 -44.32 -15.70 43.13
CA ASP A 631 -43.69 -16.68 44.04
C ASP A 631 -44.71 -17.75 44.50
N LYS A 632 -45.96 -17.35 44.74
CA LYS A 632 -47.03 -18.27 45.17
C LYS A 632 -47.54 -19.19 44.05
N ASN A 633 -47.43 -18.78 42.79
CA ASN A 633 -47.94 -19.51 41.63
C ASN A 633 -46.84 -20.18 40.78
N ASN A 634 -45.59 -20.16 41.28
CA ASN A 634 -44.41 -20.48 40.48
C ASN A 634 -44.32 -21.96 40.02
N SER A 635 -45.01 -22.88 40.70
CA SER A 635 -45.08 -24.29 40.32
C SER A 635 -45.99 -24.58 39.11
N MET A 636 -46.80 -23.61 38.66
CA MET A 636 -47.67 -23.75 37.48
C MET A 636 -47.24 -22.87 36.28
N LEU A 637 -46.38 -21.86 36.47
CA LEU A 637 -46.14 -20.82 35.45
C LEU A 637 -44.67 -20.64 35.01
N GLY A 638 -43.69 -21.23 35.71
CA GLY A 638 -42.30 -21.29 35.23
C GLY A 638 -41.53 -19.95 35.20
N PHE A 639 -41.89 -18.96 36.02
CA PHE A 639 -41.23 -17.65 36.04
C PHE A 639 -40.06 -17.58 37.06
N LYS A 640 -38.94 -16.94 36.70
CA LYS A 640 -37.85 -16.64 37.65
C LYS A 640 -37.87 -15.17 38.05
N VAL A 641 -37.93 -14.91 39.36
CA VAL A 641 -37.83 -13.55 39.92
C VAL A 641 -36.42 -13.36 40.53
N PRO A 642 -35.71 -12.26 40.25
CA PRO A 642 -34.42 -11.97 40.89
C PRO A 642 -34.52 -11.79 42.42
N GLU A 643 -33.51 -12.25 43.15
CA GLU A 643 -33.46 -12.25 44.61
C GLU A 643 -33.18 -10.88 45.26
N SER A 644 -32.62 -9.90 44.53
CA SER A 644 -32.27 -8.59 45.11
C SER A 644 -32.68 -7.40 44.23
N VAL A 645 -33.03 -6.29 44.90
CA VAL A 645 -33.44 -5.03 44.28
C VAL A 645 -32.24 -4.09 44.25
N ASP A 646 -31.78 -3.73 43.05
CA ASP A 646 -30.86 -2.61 42.84
C ASP A 646 -31.69 -1.33 42.59
N GLU A 647 -31.36 -0.25 43.29
CA GLU A 647 -32.11 1.02 43.24
C GLU A 647 -31.78 1.87 42.01
N SER A 648 -30.86 1.44 41.14
CA SER A 648 -30.24 2.31 40.13
C SER A 648 -30.48 1.92 38.65
N VAL A 649 -31.33 0.94 38.34
CA VAL A 649 -31.58 0.49 36.95
C VAL A 649 -33.08 0.48 36.64
N MET A 650 -33.46 1.02 35.47
CA MET A 650 -34.82 0.88 34.92
C MET A 650 -35.16 -0.61 34.84
N ARG A 651 -36.20 -1.01 35.57
CA ARG A 651 -36.58 -2.42 35.74
C ARG A 651 -37.36 -2.86 34.50
N VAL A 652 -37.15 -4.08 34.01
CA VAL A 652 -38.04 -4.78 33.06
C VAL A 652 -38.30 -6.16 33.65
N PHE A 653 -39.56 -6.59 33.70
CA PHE A 653 -39.87 -8.01 33.95
C PHE A 653 -39.94 -8.70 32.60
N ASP A 654 -39.11 -9.70 32.42
CA ASP A 654 -39.17 -10.58 31.25
C ASP A 654 -40.23 -11.66 31.50
N LEU A 655 -41.36 -11.58 30.79
CA LEU A 655 -42.39 -12.61 30.78
C LEU A 655 -42.10 -13.52 29.59
N THR A 656 -41.41 -14.63 29.81
CA THR A 656 -41.27 -15.67 28.79
C THR A 656 -42.64 -16.31 28.53
N ASP A 657 -43.01 -16.40 27.25
CA ASP A 657 -44.27 -16.91 26.72
C ASP A 657 -44.91 -18.01 27.58
N THR A 658 -45.99 -17.65 28.26
CA THR A 658 -46.97 -18.62 28.77
C THR A 658 -48.37 -18.23 28.32
N VAL A 659 -49.12 -19.28 27.99
CA VAL A 659 -50.42 -19.33 27.34
C VAL A 659 -51.54 -18.75 28.24
N ALA A 660 -51.50 -17.45 28.51
CA ALA A 660 -52.58 -16.76 29.21
C ALA A 660 -53.07 -15.58 28.37
N THR A 661 -54.28 -15.70 27.82
CA THR A 661 -54.96 -14.67 27.02
C THR A 661 -55.32 -13.40 27.81
N LYS A 662 -54.95 -13.28 29.10
CA LYS A 662 -55.05 -12.05 29.90
C LYS A 662 -54.07 -12.08 31.08
N LEU A 663 -53.31 -10.99 31.28
CA LEU A 663 -52.45 -10.84 32.45
C LEU A 663 -53.29 -10.73 33.74
N PRO A 664 -52.83 -11.28 34.87
CA PRO A 664 -53.47 -11.05 36.16
C PRO A 664 -53.45 -9.55 36.53
N GLU A 665 -54.54 -9.06 37.12
CA GLU A 665 -54.72 -7.65 37.50
C GLU A 665 -53.57 -7.09 38.36
N VAL A 666 -52.96 -7.95 39.18
CA VAL A 666 -51.79 -7.60 40.02
C VAL A 666 -50.54 -7.29 39.17
N ILE A 667 -50.34 -7.99 38.06
CA ILE A 667 -49.23 -7.76 37.13
C ILE A 667 -49.50 -6.54 36.25
N GLU A 668 -50.76 -6.33 35.85
CA GLU A 668 -51.18 -5.14 35.09
C GLU A 668 -50.97 -3.86 35.92
N ALA A 669 -51.42 -3.85 37.18
CA ALA A 669 -51.20 -2.73 38.08
C ALA A 669 -49.71 -2.41 38.32
N TYR A 670 -48.86 -3.45 38.36
CA TYR A 670 -47.41 -3.29 38.43
C TYR A 670 -46.83 -2.62 37.18
N LYS A 671 -47.20 -3.11 35.98
CA LYS A 671 -46.75 -2.53 34.70
C LYS A 671 -47.20 -1.06 34.54
N THR A 672 -48.40 -0.72 35.00
CA THR A 672 -48.89 0.66 34.99
C THR A 672 -48.05 1.57 35.89
N ALA A 673 -47.76 1.15 37.13
CA ALA A 673 -46.92 1.92 38.05
C ALA A 673 -45.48 2.09 37.53
N GLN A 674 -44.93 1.05 36.89
CA GLN A 674 -43.63 1.07 36.23
C GLN A 674 -43.56 2.09 35.09
N LYS A 675 -44.56 2.09 34.19
CA LYS A 675 -44.63 3.03 33.06
C LYS A 675 -44.68 4.48 33.55
N ALA A 676 -45.47 4.76 34.58
CA ALA A 676 -45.58 6.10 35.17
C ALA A 676 -44.26 6.58 35.80
N LEU A 677 -43.55 5.71 36.52
CA LEU A 677 -42.25 6.04 37.12
C LEU A 677 -41.16 6.26 36.05
N ASN A 678 -41.10 5.41 35.03
CA ASN A 678 -40.12 5.53 33.96
C ASN A 678 -40.33 6.82 33.14
N GLN A 679 -41.59 7.17 32.85
CA GLN A 679 -41.94 8.43 32.18
C GLN A 679 -41.45 9.65 32.97
N ALA A 680 -41.68 9.67 34.29
CA ALA A 680 -41.24 10.76 35.15
C ALA A 680 -39.70 10.84 35.26
N THR A 681 -39.03 9.69 35.22
CA THR A 681 -37.55 9.61 35.28
C THR A 681 -36.90 10.14 34.01
N ILE A 682 -37.42 9.78 32.83
CA ILE A 682 -36.91 10.28 31.55
C ILE A 682 -37.11 11.80 31.45
N LEU A 683 -38.27 12.32 31.85
CA LEU A 683 -38.52 13.76 31.86
C LEU A 683 -37.58 14.53 32.80
N LYS A 684 -37.23 13.93 33.95
CA LYS A 684 -36.24 14.50 34.87
C LYS A 684 -34.84 14.54 34.24
N ILE A 685 -34.41 13.47 33.57
CA ILE A 685 -33.12 13.41 32.86
C ILE A 685 -33.07 14.47 31.76
N LEU A 686 -34.16 14.67 31.01
CA LEU A 686 -34.24 15.70 29.97
C LEU A 686 -34.17 17.14 30.52
N ASP A 687 -34.71 17.41 31.71
CA ASP A 687 -34.61 18.73 32.37
C ASP A 687 -33.22 18.97 33.01
N GLU A 688 -32.59 17.92 33.53
CA GLU A 688 -31.26 17.98 34.12
C GLU A 688 -30.16 18.05 33.05
N ASN A 689 -30.42 17.50 31.86
CA ASN A 689 -29.53 17.60 30.71
C ASN A 689 -29.73 18.92 29.95
N LYS A 690 -28.80 19.86 30.15
CA LYS A 690 -28.78 21.18 29.50
C LYS A 690 -27.83 21.24 28.29
N SER A 691 -27.39 20.08 27.79
CA SER A 691 -26.49 19.99 26.63
C SER A 691 -27.21 20.38 25.36
N ALA A 692 -26.72 21.41 24.67
CA ALA A 692 -27.35 21.89 23.43
C ALA A 692 -27.39 20.83 22.31
N GLU A 693 -26.42 19.91 22.28
CA GLU A 693 -26.35 18.81 21.28
C GLU A 693 -27.41 17.72 21.56
N ASP A 694 -27.63 17.40 22.84
CA ASP A 694 -28.67 16.45 23.23
C ASP A 694 -30.06 17.08 23.06
N GLU A 695 -30.20 18.37 23.36
CA GLU A 695 -31.41 19.14 23.09
C GLU A 695 -31.71 19.21 21.58
N GLU A 696 -30.71 19.40 20.72
CA GLU A 696 -30.87 19.37 19.25
C GLU A 696 -31.29 17.99 18.74
N THR A 697 -30.63 16.94 19.22
CA THR A 697 -30.98 15.55 18.88
C THR A 697 -32.43 15.25 19.26
N VAL A 698 -32.86 15.70 20.45
CA VAL A 698 -34.24 15.56 20.91
C VAL A 698 -35.17 16.38 20.02
N VAL A 699 -34.88 17.66 19.78
CA VAL A 699 -35.67 18.58 18.93
C VAL A 699 -35.85 18.03 17.51
N ASN A 700 -34.83 17.40 16.92
CA ASN A 700 -34.90 16.79 15.60
C ASN A 700 -35.77 15.51 15.58
N GLY A 701 -35.94 14.84 16.72
CA GLY A 701 -36.83 13.68 16.87
C GLY A 701 -38.28 14.02 17.21
N LEU A 702 -38.60 15.29 17.45
CA LEU A 702 -39.95 15.74 17.81
C LEU A 702 -40.83 15.97 16.57
N ASN A 703 -42.12 15.66 16.70
CA ASN A 703 -43.15 15.95 15.70
C ASN A 703 -44.37 16.63 16.33
N ILE A 704 -44.96 17.60 15.64
CA ILE A 704 -46.21 18.26 16.02
C ILE A 704 -47.19 18.15 14.84
N LYS A 705 -48.37 17.56 15.06
CA LYS A 705 -49.43 17.40 14.03
C LYS A 705 -48.87 16.79 12.72
N ASP A 706 -48.09 15.72 12.87
CA ASP A 706 -47.42 14.97 11.79
C ASP A 706 -46.42 15.77 10.95
N GLN A 707 -45.93 16.90 11.49
CA GLN A 707 -44.84 17.68 10.91
C GLN A 707 -43.60 17.67 11.80
N PRO A 708 -42.39 17.66 11.21
CA PRO A 708 -41.15 17.84 11.97
C PRO A 708 -41.21 19.10 12.82
N PHE A 709 -40.79 19.00 14.09
CA PHE A 709 -40.86 20.09 15.06
C PHE A 709 -40.21 21.38 14.54
N LYS A 710 -39.02 21.27 13.93
CA LYS A 710 -38.31 22.39 13.29
C LYS A 710 -39.19 23.10 12.26
N THR A 711 -39.82 22.35 11.35
CA THR A 711 -40.67 22.90 10.30
C THR A 711 -41.94 23.55 10.85
N PHE A 712 -42.59 22.90 11.82
CA PHE A 712 -43.82 23.40 12.42
C PHE A 712 -43.58 24.70 13.19
N ILE A 713 -42.59 24.73 14.08
CA ILE A 713 -42.28 25.89 14.92
C ILE A 713 -41.83 27.08 14.09
N MET A 714 -40.95 26.87 13.11
CA MET A 714 -40.47 27.96 12.23
C MET A 714 -41.59 28.59 11.40
N ASN A 715 -42.61 27.82 11.03
CA ASN A 715 -43.77 28.35 10.32
C ASN A 715 -44.77 29.02 11.25
N ALA A 716 -45.01 28.45 12.44
CA ALA A 716 -45.96 28.98 13.40
C ALA A 716 -45.48 30.29 14.05
N LEU A 717 -44.17 30.44 14.31
CA LEU A 717 -43.59 31.67 14.86
C LEU A 717 -43.68 32.88 13.90
N LYS A 718 -44.08 32.68 12.64
CA LYS A 718 -44.35 33.77 11.69
C LYS A 718 -45.68 34.47 11.98
N THR A 719 -46.61 33.79 12.65
CA THR A 719 -48.00 34.26 12.81
C THR A 719 -48.52 34.19 14.25
N VAL A 720 -47.83 33.47 15.14
CA VAL A 720 -48.27 33.18 16.50
C VAL A 720 -47.11 33.39 17.49
N LYS A 721 -47.43 33.81 18.73
CA LYS A 721 -46.42 34.02 19.80
C LYS A 721 -45.94 32.70 20.39
N GLU A 722 -44.71 32.69 20.92
CA GLU A 722 -44.10 31.50 21.54
C GLU A 722 -44.98 30.82 22.61
N ASP A 723 -45.65 31.61 23.46
CA ASP A 723 -46.45 31.09 24.58
C ASP A 723 -47.68 30.29 24.13
N GLU A 724 -48.23 30.61 22.95
CA GLU A 724 -49.39 29.92 22.37
C GLU A 724 -49.01 28.54 21.77
N LEU A 725 -47.71 28.29 21.53
CA LEU A 725 -47.19 27.03 21.00
C LEU A 725 -46.81 26.03 22.10
N LEU A 726 -46.70 26.47 23.36
CA LEU A 726 -46.27 25.62 24.48
C LEU A 726 -47.12 24.36 24.68
N PRO A 727 -48.46 24.37 24.51
CA PRO A 727 -49.26 23.14 24.61
C PRO A 727 -48.90 22.09 23.56
N ASP A 728 -48.68 22.52 22.30
CA ASP A 728 -48.30 21.64 21.19
C ASP A 728 -46.88 21.08 21.40
N VAL A 729 -45.94 21.92 21.85
CA VAL A 729 -44.56 21.52 22.21
C VAL A 729 -44.57 20.48 23.33
N LYS A 730 -45.38 20.70 24.37
CA LYS A 730 -45.53 19.79 25.51
C LYS A 730 -46.05 18.42 25.08
N ALA A 731 -47.08 18.39 24.24
CA ALA A 731 -47.64 17.15 23.73
C ALA A 731 -46.61 16.38 22.89
N SER A 732 -45.82 17.08 22.07
CA SER A 732 -44.74 16.50 21.27
C SER A 732 -43.67 15.80 22.13
N ILE A 733 -43.18 16.48 23.18
CA ILE A 733 -42.18 15.92 24.10
C ILE A 733 -42.73 14.68 24.81
N LEU A 734 -43.99 14.73 25.29
CA LEU A 734 -44.60 13.59 25.97
C LEU A 734 -44.81 12.39 25.05
N ASN A 735 -45.21 12.62 23.80
CA ASN A 735 -45.36 11.55 22.79
C ASN A 735 -44.00 10.91 22.47
N TRP A 736 -42.94 11.71 22.36
CA TRP A 736 -41.59 11.21 22.14
C TRP A 736 -41.09 10.34 23.31
N VAL A 737 -41.29 10.80 24.55
CA VAL A 737 -40.96 10.01 25.75
C VAL A 737 -41.76 8.70 25.79
N ASN A 738 -43.05 8.74 25.45
CA ASN A 738 -43.88 7.53 25.38
C ASN A 738 -43.36 6.55 24.32
N GLY A 739 -42.94 7.04 23.15
CA GLY A 739 -42.33 6.22 22.11
C GLY A 739 -41.00 5.59 22.54
N ILE A 740 -40.22 6.23 23.43
CA ILE A 740 -39.04 5.61 24.05
C ILE A 740 -39.47 4.50 25.01
N LEU A 741 -40.46 4.75 25.86
CA LEU A 741 -40.95 3.76 26.82
C LEU A 741 -41.53 2.53 26.12
N GLU A 742 -42.22 2.70 25.00
CA GLU A 742 -42.76 1.60 24.19
C GLU A 742 -41.67 0.75 23.55
N LYS A 743 -40.49 1.32 23.26
CA LYS A 743 -39.31 0.57 22.77
C LYS A 743 -38.53 -0.14 23.88
N MET A 744 -38.80 0.18 25.15
CA MET A 744 -38.11 -0.38 26.33
C MET A 744 -38.91 -1.46 27.06
N GLN A 745 -40.20 -1.63 26.71
CA GLN A 745 -41.09 -2.67 27.22
C GLN A 745 -41.04 -3.89 26.31
#